data_AF-A0A1F3KFJ1-F1
#
_entry.id   AF-A0A1F3KFJ1-F1
#
_cell.length_a   1.000
_cell.length_b   1.000
_cell.length_c   1.000
_cell.angle_alpha   90.00
_cell.angle_beta   90.00
_cell.angle_gamma   90.00
#
_symmetry.space_group_name_H-M   'P 1'
#
loop_
_entity.id
_entity.type
_entity.pdbx_description
1 polymer ?
#
loop_
_entity_poly.entity_id
_entity_poly.type
_entity_poly.pdbx_seq_one_letter_code
_entity_poly.pdbx_strand_id
1 'polypeptide(L)'
;MSNSLENILNQLNLIKHNAVFFREEKNGQVFNGFSSELQKKLDIIKPDAFFVFNHQPFILFFDLTQNTKTEKEIHKQVWSFDNAPVIFIIKQKEVQIFNAFHYNKNNQCLDEILLTEEERNKKFSFWNLQSGFTWKNWFQQEYLENTRKNNTRKRANQQLFENIKQVREALSDPKTKNSLSEDNANTLILRLIFIRYLIDRGVCIDENYISGKGTIERRLSFCKLIEIPLKLNQLFDKLNEKFNGVLFKNNNTALTITQSKALSKVFNGETPEEGTLFYGFGSEFYFEIFDFSIIPVEVISGIYESLIDKEARKLDAAVYTPSFLVEYILNDTVEKYLKDNNTSECKIFDPSVGSGIFLVQSLRKMIDKEIILNKKFSKKQFSERIREIAKNNLFGIDTNLQALKVTCFSIYIALLDYQKPKDIDKYKFPDLLGENLFEADFFDEDKPFNEIIKKQNLNFILGNPPWKSDKEEKHLQWLKKHKKVTGRFEIAQSFLLRSKDFMLTHTQSALIVTSTIFYNVAKTTKEFKNEFLTTFCINKFFDLSPVRRLIFEKKNSPASIVYYRLSKEKEYQNNIVKHQSIKSNLFLKHYKMLVIEKYDQKEILQHHFIENDWMFKVALYGNTLDFHFLKKFKHLPCKIKDQINKDEGYTGAGIKSNIGDHHADFLIGMPLIENSQIQEYYTFLSKDHKTLTKKDVYYESGRKKELFVGGKILIKEQARNESEIVISFIDKNCVFKNGIWGITAKIELLKLLYAICISKVYTYDIFMTSCSWGVSTRPQIRLNEEYLSFPFIEPKIEKQKELIGLVNKFLQPFKDYYKKFTLGEPEADKNILKKINDAINDLYGVKDYEKDLIDYVLDVSRYQFQESKQEKFTRAIHKDLPFLEKYADVFLKEFSKIYTDEYIQIEVYPLEHFIAMNFVFYKEKRNLDKSIIFPTDKKDETAILKRLANNLSISQITNSEDFSKNLFVQKDIKGFEKNSFYIIKPNEYKCWHRAMAWYDVAEIKEAIEIAEINHLKGVPDEF
;
A
#
# COMPACT_ATOMS: atom_id res chain seq x y z
N MET A 1 -14.43 -14.38 35.20
CA MET A 1 -13.08 -14.63 34.64
C MET A 1 -12.45 -15.76 35.44
N SER A 2 -11.66 -16.67 34.84
CA SER A 2 -10.84 -17.56 35.70
C SER A 2 -9.67 -16.76 36.25
N ASN A 3 -9.21 -17.13 37.45
CA ASN A 3 -8.00 -16.54 38.03
C ASN A 3 -6.77 -16.75 37.13
N SER A 4 -6.74 -17.81 36.31
CA SER A 4 -5.60 -18.13 35.45
C SER A 4 -5.44 -17.13 34.30
N LEU A 5 -6.53 -16.78 33.60
CA LEU A 5 -6.47 -15.77 32.52
C LEU A 5 -6.08 -14.40 33.06
N GLU A 6 -6.68 -13.99 34.17
CA GLU A 6 -6.39 -12.70 34.81
C GLU A 6 -4.92 -12.58 35.22
N ASN A 7 -4.36 -13.64 35.82
CA ASN A 7 -2.97 -13.69 36.25
C ASN A 7 -2.01 -13.47 35.06
N ILE A 8 -2.24 -14.14 33.93
CA ILE A 8 -1.38 -13.97 32.75
C ILE A 8 -1.47 -12.56 32.19
N LEU A 9 -2.68 -12.01 32.06
CA LEU A 9 -2.86 -10.66 31.53
C LEU A 9 -2.25 -9.59 32.44
N ASN A 10 -2.23 -9.81 33.77
CA ASN A 10 -1.54 -8.96 34.74
C ASN A 10 -0.01 -9.08 34.62
N GLN A 11 0.53 -10.30 34.47
CA GLN A 11 1.97 -10.52 34.25
C GLN A 11 2.48 -9.82 32.98
N LEU A 12 1.65 -9.72 31.95
CA LEU A 12 1.94 -8.99 30.71
C LEU A 12 1.71 -7.47 30.81
N ASN A 13 1.20 -6.97 31.95
CA ASN A 13 0.77 -5.60 32.19
C ASN A 13 -0.35 -5.09 31.24
N LEU A 14 -1.20 -5.98 30.71
CA LEU A 14 -2.23 -5.59 29.73
C LEU A 14 -3.49 -5.02 30.39
N ILE A 15 -3.90 -5.57 31.54
CA ILE A 15 -5.08 -5.08 32.28
C ILE A 15 -4.82 -3.68 32.82
N LYS A 16 -3.66 -3.48 33.47
CA LYS A 16 -3.27 -2.18 34.08
C LYS A 16 -3.32 -1.00 33.10
N HIS A 17 -3.08 -1.26 31.81
CA HIS A 17 -3.04 -0.24 30.76
C HIS A 17 -4.26 -0.26 29.84
N ASN A 18 -5.32 -1.00 30.17
CA ASN A 18 -6.54 -1.16 29.35
C ASN A 18 -6.24 -1.58 27.90
N ALA A 19 -5.28 -2.49 27.72
CA ALA A 19 -4.79 -2.92 26.40
C ALA A 19 -5.43 -4.23 25.91
N VAL A 20 -6.28 -4.85 26.73
CA VAL A 20 -6.95 -6.12 26.44
C VAL A 20 -8.46 -5.95 26.57
N PHE A 21 -9.19 -6.63 25.70
CA PHE A 21 -10.64 -6.63 25.68
C PHE A 21 -11.16 -8.05 25.86
N PHE A 22 -12.36 -8.18 26.42
CA PHE A 22 -12.97 -9.46 26.78
C PHE A 22 -14.18 -9.75 25.90
N ARG A 23 -14.51 -11.03 25.71
CA ARG A 23 -15.71 -11.43 24.97
C ARG A 23 -17.00 -11.07 25.72
N GLU A 24 -16.99 -11.19 27.05
CA GLU A 24 -18.17 -10.98 27.90
C GLU A 24 -17.93 -9.80 28.82
N GLU A 25 -18.87 -8.85 28.85
CA GLU A 25 -18.83 -7.63 29.69
C GLU A 25 -18.56 -7.93 31.17
N LYS A 26 -19.08 -9.05 31.68
CA LYS A 26 -18.89 -9.48 33.08
C LYS A 26 -17.41 -9.72 33.44
N ASN A 27 -16.55 -9.94 32.45
CA ASN A 27 -15.12 -10.19 32.64
C ASN A 27 -14.30 -8.90 32.45
N GLY A 28 -14.83 -7.84 31.86
CA GLY A 28 -14.10 -6.60 31.62
C GLY A 28 -14.60 -5.86 30.38
N GLN A 29 -13.81 -4.90 29.90
CA GLN A 29 -14.19 -4.07 28.76
C GLN A 29 -14.30 -4.91 27.48
N VAL A 30 -15.43 -4.80 26.77
CA VAL A 30 -15.66 -5.32 25.42
C VAL A 30 -15.20 -4.31 24.38
N PHE A 31 -14.69 -4.80 23.25
CA PHE A 31 -14.34 -3.96 22.11
C PHE A 31 -15.49 -3.92 21.11
N ASN A 32 -15.98 -2.72 20.79
CA ASN A 32 -17.07 -2.53 19.82
C ASN A 32 -16.59 -2.02 18.45
N GLY A 33 -15.28 -1.96 18.23
CA GLY A 33 -14.67 -1.38 17.02
C GLY A 33 -14.39 -2.38 15.90
N PHE A 34 -14.75 -3.66 16.01
CA PHE A 34 -14.56 -4.63 14.93
C PHE A 34 -15.62 -4.45 13.84
N SER A 35 -15.28 -4.75 12.58
CA SER A 35 -16.28 -4.87 11.53
C SER A 35 -17.26 -6.01 11.85
N SER A 36 -18.51 -5.91 11.38
CA SER A 36 -19.54 -6.94 11.60
C SER A 36 -19.08 -8.34 11.13
N GLU A 37 -18.35 -8.41 10.02
CA GLU A 37 -17.81 -9.67 9.51
C GLU A 37 -16.75 -10.26 10.45
N LEU A 38 -15.81 -9.44 10.91
CA LEU A 38 -14.77 -9.86 11.85
C LEU A 38 -15.39 -10.30 13.18
N GLN A 39 -16.39 -9.58 13.67
CA GLN A 39 -17.14 -9.96 14.87
C GLN A 39 -17.80 -11.34 14.71
N LYS A 40 -18.50 -11.59 13.58
CA LYS A 40 -19.12 -12.90 13.30
C LYS A 40 -18.11 -14.05 13.31
N LYS A 41 -16.90 -13.83 12.80
CA LYS A 41 -15.81 -14.84 12.86
C LYS A 41 -15.37 -15.08 14.30
N LEU A 42 -15.17 -14.02 15.09
CA LEU A 42 -14.82 -14.14 16.51
C LEU A 42 -15.92 -14.82 17.33
N ASP A 43 -17.19 -14.66 16.98
CA ASP A 43 -18.32 -15.36 17.62
C ASP A 43 -18.32 -16.88 17.35
N ILE A 44 -17.73 -17.31 16.23
CA ILE A 44 -17.50 -18.74 15.90
C ILE A 44 -16.27 -19.26 16.66
N ILE A 45 -15.17 -18.51 16.63
CA ILE A 45 -13.88 -18.90 17.23
C ILE A 45 -13.96 -18.90 18.77
N LYS A 46 -14.71 -17.96 19.35
CA LYS A 46 -14.94 -17.78 20.78
C LYS A 46 -13.66 -17.66 21.63
N PRO A 47 -12.75 -16.71 21.33
CA PRO A 47 -11.71 -16.34 22.30
C PRO A 47 -12.33 -15.77 23.58
N ASP A 48 -11.64 -15.86 24.70
CA ASP A 48 -12.11 -15.34 25.99
C ASP A 48 -11.65 -13.90 26.22
N ALA A 49 -10.47 -13.55 25.69
CA ALA A 49 -9.95 -12.19 25.61
C ALA A 49 -9.11 -11.98 24.34
N PHE A 50 -8.84 -10.73 23.99
CA PHE A 50 -8.03 -10.40 22.83
C PHE A 50 -7.28 -9.06 23.00
N PHE A 51 -6.05 -9.01 22.49
CA PHE A 51 -5.27 -7.77 22.34
C PHE A 51 -5.58 -7.17 20.97
N VAL A 52 -6.05 -5.93 20.94
CA VAL A 52 -6.44 -5.23 19.71
C VAL A 52 -5.42 -4.18 19.34
N PHE A 53 -4.97 -4.19 18.09
CA PHE A 53 -4.13 -3.15 17.52
C PHE A 53 -4.75 -2.69 16.20
N ASN A 54 -5.06 -1.39 16.08
CA ASN A 54 -5.65 -0.79 14.87
C ASN A 54 -6.87 -1.60 14.37
N HIS A 55 -7.86 -1.76 15.26
CA HIS A 55 -9.11 -2.51 15.03
C HIS A 55 -8.96 -3.96 14.56
N GLN A 56 -7.80 -4.59 14.77
CA GLN A 56 -7.55 -6.01 14.45
C GLN A 56 -7.11 -6.79 15.70
N PRO A 57 -7.60 -8.03 15.91
CA PRO A 57 -7.19 -8.87 17.03
C PRO A 57 -5.83 -9.52 16.73
N PHE A 58 -4.78 -9.10 17.43
CA PHE A 58 -3.42 -9.61 17.24
C PHE A 58 -3.09 -10.81 18.12
N ILE A 59 -3.69 -10.84 19.31
CA ILE A 59 -3.55 -11.97 20.23
C ILE A 59 -4.94 -12.43 20.61
N LEU A 60 -5.20 -13.73 20.46
CA LEU A 60 -6.39 -14.37 20.99
C LEU A 60 -6.00 -15.19 22.22
N PHE A 61 -6.71 -14.97 23.33
CA PHE A 61 -6.53 -15.71 24.57
C PHE A 61 -7.68 -16.71 24.73
N PHE A 62 -7.34 -17.98 24.92
CA PHE A 62 -8.29 -19.07 25.19
C PHE A 62 -8.00 -19.64 26.58
N ASP A 63 -9.02 -19.65 27.41
CA ASP A 63 -8.97 -20.23 28.75
C ASP A 63 -9.67 -21.58 28.75
N LEU A 64 -8.88 -22.65 28.75
CA LEU A 64 -9.35 -24.02 28.75
C LEU A 64 -9.43 -24.62 30.16
N THR A 65 -9.33 -23.80 31.22
CA THR A 65 -9.46 -24.30 32.60
C THR A 65 -10.88 -24.76 32.94
N GLN A 66 -11.89 -24.19 32.28
CA GLN A 66 -13.32 -24.49 32.49
C GLN A 66 -14.09 -24.79 31.18
N ASN A 67 -13.40 -24.77 30.04
CA ASN A 67 -14.03 -24.80 28.72
C ASN A 67 -14.12 -26.23 28.15
N THR A 68 -15.20 -26.51 27.42
CA THR A 68 -15.46 -27.81 26.78
C THR A 68 -14.96 -27.90 25.33
N LYS A 69 -14.49 -26.79 24.75
CA LYS A 69 -13.98 -26.76 23.37
C LYS A 69 -12.62 -27.46 23.30
N THR A 70 -12.44 -28.32 22.29
CA THR A 70 -11.18 -29.03 22.11
C THR A 70 -10.11 -28.12 21.51
N GLU A 71 -8.88 -28.28 21.98
CA GLU A 71 -7.72 -27.54 21.48
C GLU A 71 -7.54 -27.71 19.96
N LYS A 72 -7.73 -28.94 19.43
CA LYS A 72 -7.65 -29.21 17.98
C LYS A 72 -8.61 -28.37 17.15
N GLU A 73 -9.83 -28.14 17.64
CA GLU A 73 -10.82 -27.30 16.95
C GLU A 73 -10.35 -25.84 16.91
N ILE A 74 -9.80 -25.33 18.03
CA ILE A 74 -9.24 -23.98 18.11
C ILE A 74 -8.11 -23.80 17.09
N HIS A 75 -7.17 -24.73 17.03
CA HIS A 75 -6.04 -24.68 16.07
C HIS A 75 -6.53 -24.58 14.62
N LYS A 76 -7.52 -25.38 14.21
CA LYS A 76 -8.08 -25.36 12.84
C LYS A 76 -8.80 -24.05 12.52
N GLN A 77 -9.65 -23.59 13.45
CA GLN A 77 -10.44 -22.38 13.27
C GLN A 77 -9.57 -21.13 13.24
N VAL A 78 -8.58 -21.03 14.12
CA VAL A 78 -7.62 -19.92 14.18
C VAL A 78 -6.74 -19.89 12.92
N TRP A 79 -6.30 -21.04 12.40
CA TRP A 79 -5.56 -21.05 11.14
C TRP A 79 -6.44 -20.56 9.97
N SER A 80 -7.69 -21.03 9.90
CA SER A 80 -8.67 -20.58 8.89
C SER A 80 -9.05 -19.09 9.05
N PHE A 81 -8.90 -18.53 10.25
CA PHE A 81 -9.15 -17.13 10.54
C PHE A 81 -8.11 -16.22 9.91
N ASP A 82 -6.83 -16.59 9.95
CA ASP A 82 -5.73 -15.89 9.28
C ASP A 82 -5.61 -14.38 9.60
N ASN A 83 -6.24 -13.89 10.67
CA ASN A 83 -6.24 -12.47 11.06
C ASN A 83 -5.40 -12.20 12.32
N ALA A 84 -5.21 -13.19 13.20
CA ALA A 84 -4.42 -13.09 14.43
C ALA A 84 -3.09 -13.84 14.28
N PRO A 85 -1.91 -13.21 14.50
CA PRO A 85 -0.62 -13.89 14.41
C PRO A 85 -0.32 -14.90 15.52
N VAL A 86 -0.80 -14.63 16.74
CA VAL A 86 -0.45 -15.41 17.94
C VAL A 86 -1.70 -15.75 18.73
N ILE A 87 -1.73 -16.95 19.30
CA ILE A 87 -2.73 -17.32 20.30
C ILE A 87 -2.08 -17.82 21.59
N PHE A 88 -2.78 -17.59 22.70
CA PHE A 88 -2.45 -18.11 24.02
C PHE A 88 -3.52 -19.14 24.41
N ILE A 89 -3.07 -20.33 24.80
CA ILE A 89 -3.92 -21.37 25.36
C ILE A 89 -3.52 -21.54 26.83
N ILE A 90 -4.45 -21.25 27.73
CA ILE A 90 -4.25 -21.25 29.17
C ILE A 90 -4.93 -22.48 29.76
N LYS A 91 -4.14 -23.30 30.44
CA LYS A 91 -4.57 -24.50 31.19
C LYS A 91 -4.19 -24.30 32.66
N GLN A 92 -4.70 -25.14 33.57
CA GLN A 92 -4.58 -24.91 35.02
C GLN A 92 -3.13 -24.68 35.53
N LYS A 93 -2.13 -25.28 34.87
CA LYS A 93 -0.70 -25.16 35.26
C LYS A 93 0.22 -24.75 34.11
N GLU A 94 -0.32 -24.44 32.94
CA GLU A 94 0.48 -24.27 31.72
C GLU A 94 -0.10 -23.18 30.83
N VAL A 95 0.80 -22.38 30.23
CA VAL A 95 0.46 -21.39 29.21
C VAL A 95 1.24 -21.73 27.96
N GLN A 96 0.52 -22.12 26.92
CA GLN A 96 1.10 -22.44 25.62
C GLN A 96 0.83 -21.30 24.65
N ILE A 97 1.80 -21.03 23.80
CA ILE A 97 1.76 -19.93 22.83
C ILE A 97 1.95 -20.54 21.46
N PHE A 98 1.15 -20.15 20.48
CA PHE A 98 1.22 -20.73 19.14
C PHE A 98 1.31 -19.66 18.06
N ASN A 99 2.05 -19.97 16.99
CA ASN A 99 2.01 -19.24 15.73
C ASN A 99 0.77 -19.64 14.94
N ALA A 100 -0.20 -18.73 14.85
CA ALA A 100 -1.48 -18.97 14.21
C ALA A 100 -1.43 -19.01 12.67
N PHE A 101 -0.32 -18.57 12.06
CA PHE A 101 -0.18 -18.57 10.60
C PHE A 101 0.34 -19.89 10.03
N HIS A 102 0.67 -20.87 10.88
CA HIS A 102 1.14 -22.17 10.42
C HIS A 102 0.42 -23.32 11.13
N TYR A 103 -0.15 -24.23 10.34
CA TYR A 103 -0.80 -25.43 10.82
C TYR A 103 -0.06 -26.67 10.32
N ASN A 104 0.33 -27.56 11.23
CA ASN A 104 0.94 -28.83 10.91
C ASN A 104 -0.14 -29.91 10.86
N LYS A 105 -0.46 -30.39 9.66
CA LYS A 105 -1.49 -31.42 9.45
C LYS A 105 -1.18 -32.74 10.15
N ASN A 106 0.09 -33.17 10.15
CA ASN A 106 0.51 -34.42 10.77
C ASN A 106 0.34 -34.40 12.30
N ASN A 107 0.67 -33.27 12.93
CA ASN A 107 0.50 -33.09 14.38
C ASN A 107 -0.91 -32.62 14.78
N GLN A 108 -1.73 -32.22 13.79
CA GLN A 108 -3.07 -31.67 13.98
C GLN A 108 -3.12 -30.42 14.88
N CYS A 109 -2.07 -29.61 14.89
CA CYS A 109 -1.94 -28.42 15.73
C CYS A 109 -1.23 -27.27 14.99
N LEU A 110 -1.34 -26.06 15.55
CA LEU A 110 -0.48 -24.94 15.19
C LEU A 110 0.95 -25.15 15.70
N ASP A 111 1.91 -24.43 15.12
CA ASP A 111 3.30 -24.45 15.60
C ASP A 111 3.41 -23.78 16.98
N GLU A 112 3.89 -24.52 17.97
CA GLU A 112 4.14 -24.01 19.32
C GLU A 112 5.37 -23.08 19.35
N ILE A 113 5.26 -22.01 20.14
CA ILE A 113 6.28 -21.02 20.43
C ILE A 113 6.79 -21.29 21.85
N LEU A 114 7.95 -21.94 21.93
CA LEU A 114 8.59 -22.28 23.20
C LEU A 114 9.30 -21.05 23.77
N LEU A 115 8.83 -20.55 24.91
CA LEU A 115 9.41 -19.43 25.65
C LEU A 115 9.39 -19.73 27.14
N THR A 116 10.41 -19.27 27.85
CA THR A 116 10.36 -19.19 29.32
C THR A 116 9.36 -18.11 29.77
N GLU A 117 8.93 -18.17 31.04
CA GLU A 117 8.01 -17.17 31.59
C GLU A 117 8.57 -15.74 31.51
N GLU A 118 9.86 -15.56 31.80
CA GLU A 118 10.54 -14.27 31.71
C GLU A 118 10.57 -13.74 30.27
N GLU A 119 10.95 -14.59 29.30
CA GLU A 119 10.98 -14.20 27.89
C GLU A 119 9.59 -13.84 27.37
N ARG A 120 8.57 -14.63 27.73
CA ARG A 120 7.17 -14.35 27.39
C ARG A 120 6.76 -12.99 27.95
N ASN A 121 6.95 -12.76 29.25
CA ASN A 121 6.53 -11.53 29.90
C ASN A 121 7.24 -10.30 29.33
N LYS A 122 8.52 -10.45 28.95
CA LYS A 122 9.26 -9.39 28.26
C LYS A 122 8.71 -9.16 26.84
N LYS A 123 8.65 -10.19 26.01
CA LYS A 123 8.29 -10.11 24.58
C LYS A 123 6.83 -9.70 24.36
N PHE A 124 5.92 -10.07 25.25
CA PHE A 124 4.50 -9.72 25.19
C PHE A 124 4.10 -8.67 26.24
N SER A 125 5.05 -7.92 26.79
CA SER A 125 4.74 -6.76 27.63
C SER A 125 4.00 -5.69 26.84
N PHE A 126 3.16 -4.92 27.54
CA PHE A 126 2.43 -3.78 26.98
C PHE A 126 3.27 -2.89 26.04
N TRP A 127 4.46 -2.44 26.47
CA TRP A 127 5.30 -1.53 25.69
C TRP A 127 5.88 -2.16 24.43
N ASN A 128 6.30 -3.43 24.49
CA ASN A 128 6.80 -4.15 23.32
C ASN A 128 5.70 -4.43 22.29
N LEU A 129 4.48 -4.72 22.76
CA LEU A 129 3.33 -4.90 21.90
C LEU A 129 2.91 -3.59 21.23
N GLN A 130 2.82 -2.51 22.00
CA GLN A 130 2.35 -1.22 21.52
C GLN A 130 3.35 -0.51 20.60
N SER A 131 4.65 -0.56 20.92
CA SER A 131 5.72 -0.05 20.05
C SER A 131 5.85 -0.84 18.74
N GLY A 132 5.29 -2.04 18.73
CA GLY A 132 5.39 -3.00 17.64
C GLY A 132 6.68 -3.79 17.64
N PHE A 133 7.54 -3.67 18.66
CA PHE A 133 8.78 -4.45 18.78
C PHE A 133 8.52 -5.96 18.70
N THR A 134 7.50 -6.46 19.41
CA THR A 134 7.10 -7.89 19.39
C THR A 134 6.89 -8.38 17.96
N TRP A 135 6.20 -7.57 17.16
CA TRP A 135 5.77 -7.91 15.81
C TRP A 135 6.91 -7.73 14.80
N LYS A 136 7.57 -6.57 14.83
CA LYS A 136 8.56 -6.11 13.85
C LYS A 136 9.93 -6.76 14.01
N ASN A 137 10.38 -6.94 15.25
CA ASN A 137 11.77 -7.31 15.54
C ASN A 137 11.88 -8.79 15.88
N TRP A 138 10.95 -9.31 16.67
CA TRP A 138 11.05 -10.67 17.18
C TRP A 138 10.24 -11.67 16.34
N PHE A 139 8.90 -11.56 16.36
CA PHE A 139 8.03 -12.57 15.76
C PHE A 139 8.27 -12.72 14.25
N GLN A 140 8.40 -11.60 13.55
CA GLN A 140 8.69 -11.59 12.13
C GLN A 140 10.02 -12.30 11.79
N GLN A 141 11.12 -11.91 12.44
CA GLN A 141 12.46 -12.43 12.10
C GLN A 141 12.57 -13.93 12.41
N GLU A 142 12.05 -14.37 13.56
CA GLU A 142 12.20 -15.75 14.02
C GLU A 142 11.20 -16.73 13.38
N TYR A 143 9.96 -16.28 13.13
CA TYR A 143 8.86 -17.18 12.74
C TYR A 143 8.33 -16.95 11.33
N LEU A 144 8.51 -15.77 10.73
CA LEU A 144 7.98 -15.44 9.38
C LEU A 144 9.06 -15.31 8.30
N GLU A 145 10.28 -14.88 8.61
CA GLU A 145 11.34 -14.60 7.61
C GLU A 145 12.49 -15.63 7.63
N ASN A 146 12.49 -16.57 8.57
CA ASN A 146 13.53 -17.59 8.66
C ASN A 146 13.48 -18.56 7.45
N THR A 147 14.34 -18.31 6.47
CA THR A 147 14.35 -18.95 5.14
C THR A 147 14.51 -20.48 5.16
N ARG A 148 15.13 -21.05 6.21
CA ARG A 148 15.22 -22.52 6.36
C ARG A 148 13.89 -23.17 6.70
N LYS A 149 12.98 -22.43 7.36
CA LYS A 149 11.64 -22.92 7.76
C LYS A 149 10.53 -22.48 6.79
N ASN A 150 10.75 -21.44 5.99
CA ASN A 150 9.69 -20.81 5.19
C ASN A 150 9.23 -21.55 3.94
N ASN A 151 10.06 -22.38 3.32
CA ASN A 151 9.67 -23.06 2.07
C ASN A 151 8.49 -24.04 2.25
N THR A 152 8.15 -24.43 3.49
CA THR A 152 7.04 -25.34 3.81
C THR A 152 5.87 -24.68 4.54
N ARG A 153 5.99 -23.41 4.98
CA ARG A 153 4.99 -22.75 5.83
C ARG A 153 4.08 -21.83 5.01
N LYS A 154 2.81 -22.19 4.85
CA LYS A 154 1.81 -21.41 4.10
C LYS A 154 0.65 -20.97 4.98
N ARG A 155 0.20 -19.73 4.77
CA ARG A 155 -1.04 -19.21 5.37
C ARG A 155 -2.26 -19.92 4.79
N ALA A 156 -3.38 -19.94 5.50
CA ALA A 156 -4.57 -20.69 5.09
C ALA A 156 -5.03 -20.35 3.66
N ASN A 157 -5.12 -19.05 3.31
CA ASN A 157 -5.52 -18.62 1.97
C ASN A 157 -4.52 -19.06 0.88
N GLN A 158 -3.22 -19.02 1.17
CA GLN A 158 -2.18 -19.45 0.23
C GLN A 158 -2.26 -20.96 -0.01
N GLN A 159 -2.42 -21.74 1.06
CA GLN A 159 -2.58 -23.19 0.97
C GLN A 159 -3.86 -23.57 0.21
N LEU A 160 -4.96 -22.85 0.44
CA LEU A 160 -6.22 -23.08 -0.29
C LEU A 160 -6.06 -22.85 -1.79
N PHE A 161 -5.47 -21.74 -2.20
CA PHE A 161 -5.24 -21.45 -3.62
C PHE A 161 -4.31 -22.45 -4.28
N GLU A 162 -3.29 -22.90 -3.57
CA GLU A 162 -2.40 -23.93 -4.08
C GLU A 162 -3.09 -25.28 -4.23
N ASN A 163 -3.83 -25.74 -3.23
CA ASN A 163 -4.60 -26.99 -3.30
C ASN A 163 -5.56 -26.96 -4.49
N ILE A 164 -6.26 -25.85 -4.70
CA ILE A 164 -7.16 -25.67 -5.85
C ILE A 164 -6.41 -25.72 -7.17
N LYS A 165 -5.27 -25.02 -7.26
CA LYS A 165 -4.42 -25.03 -8.46
C LYS A 165 -3.95 -26.45 -8.80
N GLN A 166 -3.51 -27.21 -7.80
CA GLN A 166 -3.07 -28.60 -7.96
C GLN A 166 -4.20 -29.51 -8.41
N VAL A 167 -5.41 -29.36 -7.84
CA VAL A 167 -6.59 -30.12 -8.28
C VAL A 167 -6.94 -29.81 -9.74
N ARG A 168 -6.90 -28.52 -10.13
CA ARG A 168 -7.14 -28.11 -11.52
C ARG A 168 -6.12 -28.73 -12.46
N GLU A 169 -4.83 -28.55 -12.16
CA GLU A 169 -3.71 -29.07 -12.97
C GLU A 169 -3.82 -30.59 -13.16
N ALA A 170 -4.17 -31.34 -12.12
CA ALA A 170 -4.36 -32.78 -12.23
C ALA A 170 -5.62 -33.17 -13.04
N LEU A 171 -6.73 -32.44 -12.91
CA LEU A 171 -7.96 -32.72 -13.66
C LEU A 171 -7.86 -32.37 -15.15
N SER A 172 -7.05 -31.36 -15.49
CA SER A 172 -6.88 -30.88 -16.87
C SER A 172 -5.59 -31.34 -17.53
N ASP A 173 -4.77 -32.18 -16.86
CA ASP A 173 -3.52 -32.69 -17.44
C ASP A 173 -3.83 -33.54 -18.69
N PRO A 174 -3.38 -33.13 -19.90
CA PRO A 174 -3.61 -33.87 -21.13
C PRO A 174 -3.04 -35.30 -21.13
N LYS A 175 -2.10 -35.61 -20.23
CA LYS A 175 -1.51 -36.95 -20.07
C LYS A 175 -2.44 -37.91 -19.33
N THR A 176 -3.47 -37.42 -18.64
CA THR A 176 -4.44 -38.25 -17.93
C THR A 176 -5.52 -38.77 -18.87
N LYS A 177 -5.95 -40.03 -18.68
CA LYS A 177 -7.09 -40.58 -19.43
C LYS A 177 -8.38 -39.85 -19.00
N ASN A 178 -9.15 -39.35 -19.97
CA ASN A 178 -10.38 -38.56 -19.76
C ASN A 178 -10.13 -37.22 -19.06
N SER A 179 -9.06 -36.51 -19.42
CA SER A 179 -8.80 -35.15 -18.95
C SER A 179 -9.99 -34.22 -19.25
N LEU A 180 -10.25 -33.29 -18.32
CA LEU A 180 -11.26 -32.26 -18.51
C LEU A 180 -10.64 -31.07 -19.27
N SER A 181 -11.47 -30.33 -20.01
CA SER A 181 -11.06 -28.98 -20.43
C SER A 181 -10.86 -28.09 -19.20
N GLU A 182 -10.00 -27.08 -19.31
CA GLU A 182 -9.75 -26.15 -18.21
C GLU A 182 -11.04 -25.50 -17.69
N ASP A 183 -11.92 -25.07 -18.60
CA ASP A 183 -13.22 -24.48 -18.23
C ASP A 183 -14.11 -25.45 -17.44
N ASN A 184 -14.11 -26.74 -17.81
CA ASN A 184 -14.90 -27.76 -17.11
C ASN A 184 -14.29 -28.08 -15.74
N ALA A 185 -12.96 -28.17 -15.64
CA ALA A 185 -12.26 -28.36 -14.37
C ALA A 185 -12.51 -27.16 -13.42
N ASN A 186 -12.39 -25.94 -13.93
CA ASN A 186 -12.64 -24.70 -13.19
C ASN A 186 -14.09 -24.65 -12.68
N THR A 187 -15.06 -24.91 -13.56
CA THR A 187 -16.49 -24.92 -13.22
C THR A 187 -16.79 -25.97 -12.15
N LEU A 188 -16.24 -27.17 -12.27
CA LEU A 188 -16.42 -28.24 -11.29
C LEU A 188 -15.85 -27.84 -9.92
N ILE A 189 -14.61 -27.36 -9.87
CA ILE A 189 -13.97 -26.96 -8.61
C ILE A 189 -14.78 -25.85 -7.92
N LEU A 190 -15.22 -24.84 -8.68
CA LEU A 190 -16.05 -23.77 -8.15
C LEU A 190 -17.35 -24.30 -7.55
N ARG A 191 -18.05 -25.22 -8.23
CA ARG A 191 -19.27 -25.86 -7.72
C ARG A 191 -19.03 -26.64 -6.42
N LEU A 192 -17.93 -27.40 -6.34
CA LEU A 192 -17.61 -28.20 -5.16
C LEU A 192 -17.23 -27.34 -3.94
N ILE A 193 -16.37 -26.35 -4.15
CA ILE A 193 -16.03 -25.38 -3.11
C ILE A 193 -17.28 -24.63 -2.67
N PHE A 194 -18.15 -24.26 -3.61
CA PHE A 194 -19.39 -23.59 -3.29
C PHE A 194 -20.31 -24.44 -2.40
N ILE A 195 -20.56 -25.70 -2.75
CA ILE A 195 -21.36 -26.59 -1.90
C ILE A 195 -20.75 -26.69 -0.50
N ARG A 196 -19.41 -26.70 -0.43
CA ARG A 196 -18.71 -26.67 0.86
C ARG A 196 -18.95 -25.38 1.66
N TYR A 197 -18.99 -24.20 1.01
CA TYR A 197 -19.38 -22.94 1.64
C TYR A 197 -20.78 -23.01 2.26
N LEU A 198 -21.75 -23.61 1.54
CA LEU A 198 -23.11 -23.79 2.04
C LEU A 198 -23.17 -24.71 3.26
N ILE A 199 -22.47 -25.86 3.20
CA ILE A 199 -22.42 -26.84 4.28
C ILE A 199 -21.84 -26.21 5.56
N ASP A 200 -20.69 -25.55 5.44
CA ASP A 200 -19.95 -25.02 6.59
C ASP A 200 -20.68 -23.85 7.25
N ARG A 201 -21.47 -23.07 6.49
CA ARG A 201 -22.32 -22.00 7.01
C ARG A 201 -23.63 -22.48 7.63
N GLY A 202 -23.88 -23.79 7.63
CA GLY A 202 -25.11 -24.39 8.14
C GLY A 202 -26.32 -24.11 7.25
N VAL A 203 -26.12 -23.86 5.95
CA VAL A 203 -27.24 -23.68 5.02
C VAL A 203 -27.90 -25.04 4.79
N CYS A 204 -29.22 -25.11 4.92
CA CYS A 204 -30.00 -26.29 4.62
C CYS A 204 -29.94 -26.57 3.12
N ILE A 205 -29.59 -27.81 2.78
CA ILE A 205 -29.59 -28.39 1.43
C ILE A 205 -30.40 -29.68 1.57
N ASP A 206 -31.09 -30.09 0.52
CA ASP A 206 -31.87 -31.33 0.48
C ASP A 206 -31.13 -32.53 1.13
N GLU A 207 -31.75 -33.10 2.17
CA GLU A 207 -31.20 -34.20 2.97
C GLU A 207 -30.99 -35.49 2.16
N ASN A 208 -31.68 -35.65 1.02
CA ASN A 208 -31.45 -36.77 0.10
C ASN A 208 -30.06 -36.74 -0.54
N TYR A 209 -29.45 -35.56 -0.62
CA TYR A 209 -28.11 -35.37 -1.17
C TYR A 209 -27.07 -35.13 -0.07
N ILE A 210 -27.40 -34.29 0.92
CA ILE A 210 -26.50 -33.89 2.00
C ILE A 210 -27.16 -34.16 3.36
N SER A 211 -26.97 -35.39 3.86
CA SER A 211 -27.49 -35.84 5.15
C SER A 211 -26.57 -35.48 6.33
N GLY A 212 -27.13 -35.44 7.54
CA GLY A 212 -26.40 -35.22 8.80
C GLY A 212 -26.91 -34.03 9.61
N LYS A 213 -26.81 -34.11 10.94
CA LYS A 213 -27.28 -33.06 11.86
C LYS A 213 -26.23 -31.97 12.10
N GLY A 214 -24.95 -32.35 12.11
CA GLY A 214 -23.82 -31.44 12.32
C GLY A 214 -22.99 -31.17 11.06
N THR A 215 -22.19 -30.11 11.07
CA THR A 215 -21.32 -29.74 9.95
C THR A 215 -20.39 -30.89 9.55
N ILE A 216 -19.75 -31.57 10.50
CA ILE A 216 -18.83 -32.69 10.22
C ILE A 216 -19.53 -33.85 9.49
N GLU A 217 -20.71 -34.26 9.96
CA GLU A 217 -21.49 -35.33 9.33
C GLU A 217 -21.88 -34.96 7.90
N ARG A 218 -22.32 -33.71 7.69
CA ARG A 218 -22.70 -33.20 6.37
C ARG A 218 -21.50 -33.09 5.42
N ARG A 219 -20.33 -32.74 5.93
CA ARG A 219 -19.07 -32.74 5.16
C ARG A 219 -18.71 -34.16 4.69
N LEU A 220 -18.83 -35.16 5.55
CA LEU A 220 -18.61 -36.57 5.20
C LEU A 220 -19.65 -37.06 4.19
N SER A 221 -20.92 -36.68 4.35
CA SER A 221 -22.00 -36.96 3.40
C SER A 221 -21.69 -36.39 2.01
N PHE A 222 -21.18 -35.16 1.97
CA PHE A 222 -20.74 -34.52 0.72
C PHE A 222 -19.57 -35.25 0.05
N CYS A 223 -18.54 -35.65 0.80
CA CYS A 223 -17.44 -36.45 0.24
C CYS A 223 -17.96 -37.75 -0.40
N LYS A 224 -18.86 -38.48 0.28
CA LYS A 224 -19.52 -39.67 -0.27
C LYS A 224 -20.34 -39.36 -1.53
N LEU A 225 -21.00 -38.20 -1.59
CA LEU A 225 -21.75 -37.78 -2.78
C LEU A 225 -20.83 -37.53 -3.97
N ILE A 226 -19.64 -36.96 -3.74
CA ILE A 226 -18.64 -36.72 -4.81
C ILE A 226 -18.27 -38.02 -5.51
N GLU A 227 -18.21 -39.16 -4.79
CA GLU A 227 -17.90 -40.46 -5.37
C GLU A 227 -18.92 -40.96 -6.40
N ILE A 228 -20.13 -40.37 -6.43
CA ILE A 228 -21.26 -40.79 -7.26
C ILE A 228 -21.60 -39.67 -8.28
N PRO A 229 -20.89 -39.60 -9.44
CA PRO A 229 -21.05 -38.52 -10.43
C PRO A 229 -22.50 -38.24 -10.84
N LEU A 230 -23.31 -39.28 -11.04
CA LEU A 230 -24.71 -39.12 -11.44
C LEU A 230 -25.53 -38.39 -10.38
N LYS A 231 -25.39 -38.76 -9.10
CA LYS A 231 -26.10 -38.09 -8.00
C LYS A 231 -25.56 -36.68 -7.75
N LEU A 232 -24.25 -36.48 -7.92
CA LEU A 232 -23.65 -35.16 -7.84
C LEU A 232 -24.20 -34.21 -8.92
N ASN A 233 -24.32 -34.68 -10.17
CA ASN A 233 -24.92 -33.90 -11.25
C ASN A 233 -26.41 -33.59 -10.97
N GLN A 234 -27.18 -34.51 -10.40
CA GLN A 234 -28.56 -34.21 -9.97
C GLN A 234 -28.63 -33.10 -8.91
N LEU A 235 -27.67 -33.07 -7.97
CA LEU A 235 -27.58 -31.96 -7.01
C LEU A 235 -27.24 -30.65 -7.74
N PHE A 236 -26.34 -30.67 -8.73
CA PHE A 236 -26.05 -29.49 -9.54
C PHE A 236 -27.30 -28.97 -10.25
N ASP A 237 -28.12 -29.84 -10.81
CA ASP A 237 -29.37 -29.48 -11.50
C ASP A 237 -30.35 -28.80 -10.54
N LYS A 238 -30.52 -29.38 -9.35
CA LYS A 238 -31.37 -28.80 -8.30
C LYS A 238 -30.85 -27.43 -7.85
N LEU A 239 -29.55 -27.29 -7.64
CA LEU A 239 -28.94 -26.00 -7.27
C LEU A 239 -29.03 -24.99 -8.43
N ASN A 240 -29.01 -25.43 -9.68
CA ASN A 240 -29.15 -24.56 -10.84
C ASN A 240 -30.48 -23.80 -10.85
N GLU A 241 -31.58 -24.49 -10.55
CA GLU A 241 -32.90 -23.87 -10.42
C GLU A 241 -32.95 -22.86 -9.27
N LYS A 242 -32.32 -23.18 -8.14
CA LYS A 242 -32.36 -22.32 -6.95
C LYS A 242 -31.51 -21.07 -7.09
N PHE A 243 -30.40 -21.14 -7.82
CA PHE A 243 -29.47 -20.03 -8.01
C PHE A 243 -29.62 -19.34 -9.38
N ASN A 244 -30.86 -19.28 -9.91
CA ASN A 244 -31.24 -18.56 -11.14
C ASN A 244 -30.36 -18.89 -12.37
N GLY A 245 -29.90 -20.14 -12.49
CA GLY A 245 -29.12 -20.56 -13.67
C GLY A 245 -27.71 -19.99 -13.76
N VAL A 246 -27.15 -19.43 -12.68
CA VAL A 246 -25.89 -18.67 -12.71
C VAL A 246 -24.65 -19.58 -12.83
N LEU A 247 -24.38 -20.43 -11.83
CA LEU A 247 -23.15 -21.25 -11.75
C LEU A 247 -23.32 -22.71 -12.22
N PHE A 248 -24.53 -23.23 -12.16
CA PHE A 248 -24.78 -24.66 -12.39
C PHE A 248 -25.35 -24.97 -13.78
N LYS A 249 -25.35 -23.98 -14.68
CA LYS A 249 -25.81 -24.14 -16.06
C LYS A 249 -24.86 -25.05 -16.84
N ASN A 250 -25.42 -25.91 -17.71
CA ASN A 250 -24.74 -26.95 -18.50
C ASN A 250 -24.23 -28.13 -17.65
N ASN A 251 -24.92 -29.28 -17.77
CA ASN A 251 -24.90 -30.39 -16.80
C ASN A 251 -23.89 -31.51 -17.09
N ASN A 252 -22.97 -31.33 -18.04
CA ASN A 252 -22.13 -32.44 -18.53
C ASN A 252 -20.69 -32.41 -17.98
N THR A 253 -20.52 -32.31 -16.67
CA THR A 253 -19.24 -32.70 -16.05
C THR A 253 -19.14 -34.23 -16.05
N ALA A 254 -18.52 -34.79 -17.09
CA ALA A 254 -18.29 -36.23 -17.24
C ALA A 254 -17.10 -36.70 -16.38
N LEU A 255 -17.23 -36.59 -15.05
CA LEU A 255 -16.28 -37.22 -14.14
C LEU A 255 -16.36 -38.75 -14.27
N THR A 256 -15.23 -39.39 -14.51
CA THR A 256 -15.12 -40.85 -14.37
C THR A 256 -15.21 -41.24 -12.90
N ILE A 257 -15.59 -42.50 -12.63
CA ILE A 257 -15.63 -43.06 -11.26
C ILE A 257 -14.25 -42.97 -10.58
N THR A 258 -13.16 -43.12 -11.34
CA THR A 258 -11.80 -43.01 -10.81
C THR A 258 -11.47 -41.58 -10.39
N GLN A 259 -11.79 -40.58 -11.24
CA GLN A 259 -11.61 -39.16 -10.90
C GLN A 259 -12.46 -38.77 -9.69
N SER A 260 -13.72 -39.22 -9.64
CA SER A 260 -14.65 -38.89 -8.56
C SER A 260 -14.21 -39.44 -7.20
N LYS A 261 -13.73 -40.71 -7.16
CA LYS A 261 -13.15 -41.31 -5.95
C LYS A 261 -11.89 -40.58 -5.49
N ALA A 262 -10.98 -40.26 -6.40
CA ALA A 262 -9.77 -39.52 -6.06
C ALA A 262 -10.10 -38.13 -5.49
N LEU A 263 -11.12 -37.47 -6.05
CA LEU A 263 -11.57 -36.15 -5.61
C LEU A 263 -12.24 -36.22 -4.23
N SER A 264 -13.06 -37.23 -3.97
CA SER A 264 -13.65 -37.51 -2.64
C SER A 264 -12.55 -37.66 -1.58
N LYS A 265 -11.54 -38.51 -1.83
CA LYS A 265 -10.40 -38.72 -0.91
C LYS A 265 -9.68 -37.40 -0.57
N VAL A 266 -9.39 -36.59 -1.60
CA VAL A 266 -8.73 -35.29 -1.43
C VAL A 266 -9.58 -34.31 -0.60
N PHE A 267 -10.90 -34.24 -0.85
CA PHE A 267 -11.81 -33.40 -0.06
C PHE A 267 -12.02 -33.92 1.38
N ASN A 268 -11.83 -35.22 1.60
CA ASN A 268 -11.84 -35.87 2.91
C ASN A 268 -10.52 -35.69 3.68
N GLY A 269 -9.49 -35.11 3.04
CA GLY A 269 -8.18 -34.88 3.65
C GLY A 269 -7.24 -36.08 3.60
N GLU A 270 -7.51 -37.07 2.76
CA GLU A 270 -6.63 -38.23 2.59
C GLU A 270 -5.43 -37.89 1.70
N THR A 271 -4.27 -38.49 2.01
CA THR A 271 -3.08 -38.38 1.17
C THR A 271 -3.27 -39.19 -0.11
N PRO A 272 -3.01 -38.62 -1.31
CA PRO A 272 -3.10 -39.37 -2.56
C PRO A 272 -2.16 -40.59 -2.56
N GLU A 273 -2.70 -41.77 -2.87
CA GLU A 273 -1.94 -43.01 -3.00
C GLU A 273 -1.21 -43.09 -4.35
N GLU A 274 -0.10 -43.81 -4.42
CA GLU A 274 0.63 -44.03 -5.67
C GLU A 274 -0.29 -44.62 -6.76
N GLY A 275 -0.20 -44.06 -7.97
CA GLY A 275 -1.05 -44.45 -9.11
C GLY A 275 -2.43 -43.81 -9.15
N THR A 276 -2.80 -42.96 -8.16
CA THR A 276 -4.03 -42.16 -8.21
C THR A 276 -3.84 -40.82 -8.91
N LEU A 277 -4.94 -40.19 -9.34
CA LEU A 277 -4.93 -38.96 -10.15
C LEU A 277 -4.11 -37.81 -9.55
N PHE A 278 -4.17 -37.64 -8.23
CA PHE A 278 -3.53 -36.53 -7.53
C PHE A 278 -2.15 -36.88 -6.97
N TYR A 279 -1.66 -38.10 -7.18
CA TYR A 279 -0.32 -38.50 -6.75
C TYR A 279 0.75 -37.68 -7.47
N GLY A 280 1.71 -37.14 -6.72
CA GLY A 280 2.80 -36.32 -7.27
C GLY A 280 2.45 -34.86 -7.60
N PHE A 281 1.16 -34.46 -7.53
CA PHE A 281 0.73 -33.07 -7.75
C PHE A 281 0.81 -32.19 -6.49
N GLY A 282 1.06 -32.79 -5.32
CA GLY A 282 1.24 -32.12 -4.04
C GLY A 282 1.27 -33.15 -2.91
N SER A 283 2.13 -32.96 -1.90
CA SER A 283 2.29 -33.95 -0.83
C SER A 283 1.14 -33.94 0.18
N GLU A 284 0.41 -32.84 0.35
CA GLU A 284 -0.67 -32.72 1.36
C GLU A 284 -1.79 -31.73 0.92
N PHE A 285 -3.02 -32.22 0.76
CA PHE A 285 -4.23 -31.40 0.62
C PHE A 285 -4.87 -31.10 1.99
N TYR A 286 -5.49 -29.93 2.16
CA TYR A 286 -5.98 -29.41 3.45
C TYR A 286 -7.50 -29.12 3.46
N PHE A 287 -8.28 -29.68 2.52
CA PHE A 287 -9.71 -29.38 2.36
C PHE A 287 -10.58 -29.70 3.59
N GLU A 288 -10.14 -30.62 4.43
CA GLU A 288 -10.75 -31.00 5.71
C GLU A 288 -10.43 -30.04 6.86
N ILE A 289 -9.34 -29.27 6.73
CA ILE A 289 -8.87 -28.30 7.73
C ILE A 289 -9.54 -26.93 7.50
N PHE A 290 -9.76 -26.54 6.24
CA PHE A 290 -10.42 -25.28 5.92
C PHE A 290 -11.82 -25.20 6.52
N ASP A 291 -12.05 -24.18 7.34
CA ASP A 291 -13.37 -23.83 7.85
C ASP A 291 -13.95 -22.68 7.04
N PHE A 292 -14.80 -23.03 6.06
CA PHE A 292 -15.39 -22.00 5.21
C PHE A 292 -16.35 -21.10 5.96
N SER A 293 -16.85 -21.46 7.16
CA SER A 293 -17.66 -20.53 7.98
C SER A 293 -16.86 -19.31 8.46
N ILE A 294 -15.53 -19.44 8.50
CA ILE A 294 -14.57 -18.40 8.89
C ILE A 294 -13.90 -17.79 7.65
N ILE A 295 -13.55 -18.61 6.65
CA ILE A 295 -12.92 -18.13 5.42
C ILE A 295 -13.89 -17.20 4.67
N PRO A 296 -13.46 -15.96 4.34
CA PRO A 296 -14.29 -14.99 3.64
C PRO A 296 -14.71 -15.49 2.26
N VAL A 297 -15.96 -15.20 1.87
CA VAL A 297 -16.49 -15.54 0.52
C VAL A 297 -15.70 -14.81 -0.57
N GLU A 298 -15.10 -13.68 -0.22
CA GLU A 298 -14.22 -12.87 -1.04
C GLU A 298 -12.99 -13.67 -1.50
N VAL A 299 -12.57 -14.69 -0.74
CA VAL A 299 -11.50 -15.61 -1.15
C VAL A 299 -11.89 -16.38 -2.42
N ILE A 300 -13.20 -16.56 -2.71
CA ILE A 300 -13.69 -17.17 -3.95
C ILE A 300 -13.25 -16.37 -5.18
N SER A 301 -13.10 -15.05 -5.07
CA SER A 301 -12.54 -14.27 -6.17
C SER A 301 -11.08 -14.63 -6.46
N GLY A 302 -10.27 -14.84 -5.42
CA GLY A 302 -8.91 -15.35 -5.54
C GLY A 302 -8.86 -16.79 -6.07
N ILE A 303 -9.90 -17.59 -5.79
CA ILE A 303 -10.10 -18.92 -6.40
C ILE A 303 -10.40 -18.77 -7.89
N TYR A 304 -11.36 -17.94 -8.28
CA TYR A 304 -11.67 -17.70 -9.69
C TYR A 304 -10.42 -17.24 -10.47
N GLU A 305 -9.66 -16.30 -9.92
CA GLU A 305 -8.40 -15.88 -10.52
C GLU A 305 -7.37 -17.01 -10.58
N SER A 306 -7.23 -17.82 -9.52
CA SER A 306 -6.27 -18.92 -9.51
C SER A 306 -6.56 -19.94 -10.61
N LEU A 307 -7.83 -20.02 -11.03
CA LEU A 307 -8.36 -20.90 -12.08
C LEU A 307 -8.17 -20.36 -13.51
N ILE A 308 -8.02 -19.04 -13.72
CA ILE A 308 -7.66 -18.47 -15.04
C ILE A 308 -6.19 -18.76 -15.35
N ASP A 309 -5.82 -19.11 -16.58
CA ASP A 309 -4.42 -19.33 -16.94
C ASP A 309 -3.55 -18.04 -16.84
N LYS A 310 -2.23 -18.18 -16.62
CA LYS A 310 -1.29 -17.07 -16.47
C LYS A 310 -1.20 -16.18 -17.71
N GLU A 311 -1.38 -16.73 -18.91
CA GLU A 311 -1.39 -15.93 -20.14
C GLU A 311 -2.69 -15.15 -20.30
N ALA A 312 -3.83 -15.79 -20.03
CA ALA A 312 -5.14 -15.14 -19.97
C ALA A 312 -5.19 -14.04 -18.91
N ARG A 313 -4.63 -14.23 -17.72
CA ARG A 313 -4.52 -13.17 -16.69
C ARG A 313 -3.69 -11.95 -17.14
N LYS A 314 -2.67 -12.16 -17.96
CA LYS A 314 -1.86 -11.05 -18.52
C LYS A 314 -2.64 -10.29 -19.59
N LEU A 315 -3.49 -10.97 -20.36
CA LEU A 315 -4.35 -10.39 -21.39
C LEU A 315 -5.54 -9.64 -20.79
N ASP A 316 -6.21 -10.23 -19.80
CA ASP A 316 -7.40 -9.66 -19.14
C ASP A 316 -7.06 -8.50 -18.18
N ALA A 317 -5.79 -8.34 -17.81
CA ALA A 317 -5.31 -7.33 -16.86
C ALA A 317 -6.07 -7.31 -15.52
N ALA A 318 -6.77 -8.39 -15.16
CA ALA A 318 -7.53 -8.54 -13.93
C ALA A 318 -6.58 -8.49 -12.72
N VAL A 319 -6.84 -7.55 -11.82
CA VAL A 319 -6.08 -7.37 -10.57
C VAL A 319 -7.02 -7.59 -9.39
N TYR A 320 -6.80 -8.66 -8.63
CA TYR A 320 -7.49 -8.89 -7.36
C TYR A 320 -7.37 -7.67 -6.47
N THR A 321 -8.50 -7.11 -6.06
CA THR A 321 -8.53 -6.03 -5.09
C THR A 321 -8.52 -6.63 -3.69
N PRO A 322 -7.47 -6.41 -2.88
CA PRO A 322 -7.43 -6.94 -1.52
C PRO A 322 -8.61 -6.45 -0.67
N SER A 323 -9.22 -7.34 0.12
CA SER A 323 -10.39 -7.01 0.94
C SER A 323 -10.15 -5.86 1.92
N PHE A 324 -8.98 -5.79 2.55
CA PHE A 324 -8.64 -4.69 3.46
C PHE A 324 -8.67 -3.31 2.78
N LEU A 325 -8.39 -3.26 1.47
CA LEU A 325 -8.42 -2.02 0.69
C LEU A 325 -9.85 -1.64 0.32
N VAL A 326 -10.70 -2.62 0.03
CA VAL A 326 -12.14 -2.42 -0.20
C VAL A 326 -12.80 -1.90 1.08
N GLU A 327 -12.57 -2.54 2.22
CA GLU A 327 -13.10 -2.08 3.52
C GLU A 327 -12.70 -0.63 3.80
N TYR A 328 -11.45 -0.26 3.54
CA TYR A 328 -11.00 1.13 3.69
C TYR A 328 -11.83 2.11 2.84
N ILE A 329 -12.07 1.77 1.56
CA ILE A 329 -12.89 2.61 0.66
C ILE A 329 -14.34 2.69 1.13
N LEU A 330 -14.93 1.56 1.53
CA LEU A 330 -16.32 1.49 1.96
C LEU A 330 -16.58 2.22 3.28
N ASN A 331 -15.61 2.22 4.20
CA ASN A 331 -15.68 2.99 5.44
C ASN A 331 -15.79 4.50 5.16
N ASP A 332 -15.01 5.01 4.19
CA ASP A 332 -15.03 6.42 3.80
C ASP A 332 -16.23 6.81 2.92
N THR A 333 -16.92 5.82 2.33
CA THR A 333 -18.01 6.05 1.36
C THR A 333 -19.34 5.53 1.88
N VAL A 334 -19.64 4.25 1.64
CA VAL A 334 -20.92 3.60 1.92
C VAL A 334 -21.25 3.66 3.40
N GLU A 335 -20.36 3.19 4.28
CA GLU A 335 -20.65 3.13 5.73
C GLU A 335 -20.90 4.51 6.31
N LYS A 336 -20.05 5.48 5.95
CA LYS A 336 -20.24 6.88 6.31
C LYS A 336 -21.57 7.43 5.82
N TYR A 337 -21.93 7.21 4.55
CA TYR A 337 -23.20 7.67 3.99
C TYR A 337 -24.42 7.07 4.69
N LEU A 338 -24.42 5.76 4.94
CA LEU A 338 -25.48 5.06 5.65
C LEU A 338 -25.66 5.60 7.08
N LYS A 339 -24.54 5.94 7.74
CA LYS A 339 -24.54 6.57 9.07
C LYS A 339 -25.08 7.99 9.03
N ASP A 340 -24.50 8.85 8.21
CA ASP A 340 -24.77 10.29 8.16
C ASP A 340 -26.21 10.60 7.70
N ASN A 341 -26.76 9.79 6.79
CA ASN A 341 -28.13 9.94 6.28
C ASN A 341 -29.15 9.07 7.01
N ASN A 342 -28.70 8.28 8.00
CA ASN A 342 -29.51 7.32 8.74
C ASN A 342 -30.41 6.42 7.85
N THR A 343 -29.85 5.93 6.75
CA THR A 343 -30.52 5.07 5.76
C THR A 343 -29.79 3.74 5.64
N SER A 344 -30.50 2.69 5.20
CA SER A 344 -29.94 1.36 4.88
C SER A 344 -29.72 1.14 3.39
N GLU A 345 -30.12 2.09 2.53
CA GLU A 345 -29.99 1.98 1.07
C GLU A 345 -29.01 2.97 0.50
N CYS A 346 -28.24 2.51 -0.48
CA CYS A 346 -27.23 3.28 -1.16
C CYS A 346 -26.95 2.65 -2.54
N LYS A 347 -27.23 3.38 -3.61
CA LYS A 347 -27.07 2.89 -4.99
C LYS A 347 -25.64 3.01 -5.47
N ILE A 348 -25.09 1.90 -5.92
CA ILE A 348 -23.67 1.73 -6.23
C ILE A 348 -23.53 1.14 -7.63
N PHE A 349 -22.61 1.71 -8.39
CA PHE A 349 -22.20 1.21 -9.68
C PHE A 349 -20.71 0.87 -9.70
N ASP A 350 -20.37 -0.36 -10.10
CA ASP A 350 -19.01 -0.76 -10.41
C ASP A 350 -18.79 -0.91 -11.93
N PRO A 351 -18.02 -0.01 -12.57
CA PRO A 351 -17.85 -0.01 -14.02
C PRO A 351 -16.96 -1.15 -14.53
N SER A 352 -16.33 -1.92 -13.63
CA SER A 352 -15.45 -3.05 -13.94
C SER A 352 -15.52 -4.07 -12.79
N VAL A 353 -16.69 -4.68 -12.63
CA VAL A 353 -17.11 -5.33 -11.37
C VAL A 353 -16.27 -6.54 -11.00
N GLY A 354 -15.67 -7.24 -11.97
CA GLY A 354 -14.85 -8.40 -11.72
C GLY A 354 -15.57 -9.44 -10.86
N SER A 355 -14.99 -9.74 -9.70
CA SER A 355 -15.57 -10.69 -8.73
C SER A 355 -16.65 -10.11 -7.81
N GLY A 356 -16.91 -8.81 -7.90
CA GLY A 356 -18.02 -8.17 -7.20
C GLY A 356 -17.73 -7.75 -5.77
N ILE A 357 -16.48 -7.75 -5.33
CA ILE A 357 -16.10 -7.49 -3.94
C ILE A 357 -16.66 -6.15 -3.41
N PHE A 358 -16.66 -5.08 -4.22
CA PHE A 358 -17.24 -3.79 -3.84
C PHE A 358 -18.76 -3.88 -3.63
N LEU A 359 -19.48 -4.53 -4.56
CA LEU A 359 -20.94 -4.68 -4.46
C LEU A 359 -21.34 -5.57 -3.28
N VAL A 360 -20.64 -6.68 -3.09
CA VAL A 360 -20.91 -7.66 -2.02
C VAL A 360 -20.69 -7.04 -0.64
N GLN A 361 -19.55 -6.37 -0.44
CA GLN A 361 -19.25 -5.77 0.86
C GLN A 361 -20.15 -4.56 1.15
N SER A 362 -20.51 -3.78 0.13
CA SER A 362 -21.50 -2.71 0.28
C SER A 362 -22.87 -3.24 0.67
N LEU A 363 -23.30 -4.37 0.09
CA LEU A 363 -24.54 -5.06 0.47
C LEU A 363 -24.52 -5.46 1.95
N ARG A 364 -23.40 -6.01 2.45
CA ARG A 364 -23.27 -6.37 3.86
C ARG A 364 -23.47 -5.16 4.78
N LYS A 365 -22.84 -4.01 4.46
CA LYS A 365 -23.01 -2.75 5.22
C LYS A 365 -24.46 -2.26 5.20
N MET A 366 -25.12 -2.31 4.04
CA MET A 366 -26.53 -1.95 3.89
C MET A 366 -27.45 -2.86 4.73
N ILE A 367 -27.23 -4.18 4.70
CA ILE A 367 -28.00 -5.14 5.50
C ILE A 367 -27.74 -4.96 7.00
N ASP A 368 -26.49 -4.76 7.41
CA ASP A 368 -26.16 -4.52 8.83
C ASP A 368 -26.87 -3.25 9.34
N LYS A 369 -26.91 -2.18 8.53
CA LYS A 369 -27.65 -0.96 8.87
C LYS A 369 -29.17 -1.19 8.87
N GLU A 370 -29.70 -1.99 7.95
CA GLU A 370 -31.12 -2.38 7.92
C GLU A 370 -31.53 -3.11 9.21
N ILE A 371 -30.70 -4.01 9.73
CA ILE A 371 -30.93 -4.70 11.01
C ILE A 371 -31.03 -3.70 12.16
N ILE A 372 -30.19 -2.66 12.17
CA ILE A 372 -30.18 -1.62 13.20
C ILE A 372 -31.44 -0.77 13.14
N LEU A 373 -31.86 -0.36 11.93
CA LEU A 373 -33.02 0.50 11.72
C LEU A 373 -34.35 -0.25 11.95
N ASN A 374 -34.44 -1.51 11.54
CA ASN A 374 -35.69 -2.26 11.44
C ASN A 374 -35.71 -3.51 12.32
N LYS A 375 -35.36 -3.35 13.61
CA LYS A 375 -35.29 -4.44 14.61
C LYS A 375 -36.59 -5.25 14.78
N LYS A 376 -37.75 -4.71 14.37
CA LYS A 376 -39.07 -5.33 14.52
C LYS A 376 -39.51 -6.18 13.32
N PHE A 377 -38.71 -6.26 12.25
CA PHE A 377 -39.10 -7.05 11.08
C PHE A 377 -39.24 -8.53 11.42
N SER A 378 -40.33 -9.13 10.94
CA SER A 378 -40.42 -10.59 10.91
C SER A 378 -39.34 -11.16 9.99
N LYS A 379 -38.98 -12.43 10.19
CA LYS A 379 -38.00 -13.14 9.35
C LYS A 379 -38.33 -13.07 7.86
N LYS A 380 -39.63 -13.12 7.51
CA LYS A 380 -40.11 -13.04 6.12
C LYS A 380 -39.92 -11.63 5.56
N GLN A 381 -40.39 -10.60 6.26
CA GLN A 381 -40.23 -9.20 5.84
C GLN A 381 -38.77 -8.82 5.69
N PHE A 382 -37.92 -9.21 6.65
CA PHE A 382 -36.48 -8.96 6.56
C PHE A 382 -35.86 -9.65 5.35
N SER A 383 -36.25 -10.89 5.08
CA SER A 383 -35.77 -11.65 3.91
C SER A 383 -36.18 -11.01 2.58
N GLU A 384 -37.43 -10.53 2.47
CA GLU A 384 -37.90 -9.76 1.30
C GLU A 384 -37.11 -8.46 1.13
N ARG A 385 -36.96 -7.71 2.23
CA ARG A 385 -36.26 -6.44 2.26
C ARG A 385 -34.81 -6.53 1.79
N ILE A 386 -34.01 -7.47 2.29
CA ILE A 386 -32.60 -7.56 1.90
C ILE A 386 -32.42 -7.94 0.42
N ARG A 387 -33.40 -8.64 -0.18
CA ARG A 387 -33.40 -8.91 -1.63
C ARG A 387 -33.72 -7.67 -2.45
N GLU A 388 -34.67 -6.86 -1.98
CA GLU A 388 -34.97 -5.54 -2.58
C GLU A 388 -33.75 -4.63 -2.51
N ILE A 389 -33.06 -4.58 -1.36
CA ILE A 389 -31.81 -3.83 -1.21
C ILE A 389 -30.80 -4.27 -2.27
N ALA A 390 -30.55 -5.57 -2.41
CA ALA A 390 -29.62 -6.08 -3.43
C ALA A 390 -30.04 -5.69 -4.86
N LYS A 391 -31.33 -5.89 -5.22
CA LYS A 391 -31.84 -5.63 -6.56
C LYS A 391 -31.90 -4.14 -6.93
N ASN A 392 -32.19 -3.26 -5.97
CA ASN A 392 -32.38 -1.83 -6.25
C ASN A 392 -31.09 -1.01 -6.18
N ASN A 393 -30.04 -1.55 -5.57
CA ASN A 393 -28.86 -0.77 -5.21
C ASN A 393 -27.56 -1.22 -5.86
N LEU A 394 -27.46 -2.45 -6.39
CA LEU A 394 -26.20 -2.99 -6.89
C LEU A 394 -26.20 -3.03 -8.41
N PHE A 395 -25.28 -2.32 -9.05
CA PHE A 395 -25.11 -2.31 -10.50
C PHE A 395 -23.64 -2.55 -10.88
N GLY A 396 -23.40 -3.33 -11.93
CA GLY A 396 -22.03 -3.67 -12.33
C GLY A 396 -21.92 -4.06 -13.80
N ILE A 397 -20.74 -3.84 -14.38
CA ILE A 397 -20.40 -4.21 -15.75
C ILE A 397 -19.09 -4.98 -15.77
N ASP A 398 -19.02 -6.03 -16.58
CA ASP A 398 -17.77 -6.73 -16.90
C ASP A 398 -17.83 -7.25 -18.35
N THR A 399 -16.68 -7.37 -19.00
CA THR A 399 -16.59 -7.99 -20.32
C THR A 399 -16.63 -9.53 -20.24
N ASN A 400 -16.37 -10.11 -19.06
CA ASN A 400 -16.32 -11.54 -18.83
C ASN A 400 -17.56 -12.05 -18.08
N LEU A 401 -18.40 -12.83 -18.76
CA LEU A 401 -19.60 -13.44 -18.17
C LEU A 401 -19.31 -14.29 -16.92
N GLN A 402 -18.16 -14.96 -16.83
CA GLN A 402 -17.82 -15.77 -15.66
C GLN A 402 -17.55 -14.92 -14.43
N ALA A 403 -16.96 -13.73 -14.59
CA ALA A 403 -16.77 -12.78 -13.50
C ALA A 403 -18.13 -12.28 -12.96
N LEU A 404 -19.08 -11.97 -13.84
CA LEU A 404 -20.45 -11.62 -13.46
C LEU A 404 -21.17 -12.75 -12.73
N LYS A 405 -20.97 -14.01 -13.14
CA LYS A 405 -21.52 -15.17 -12.43
C LYS A 405 -20.96 -15.30 -11.01
N VAL A 406 -19.65 -15.12 -10.83
CA VAL A 406 -19.00 -15.12 -9.51
C VAL A 406 -19.49 -13.97 -8.64
N THR A 407 -19.69 -12.78 -9.21
CA THR A 407 -20.27 -11.62 -8.52
C THR A 407 -21.68 -11.92 -8.02
N CYS A 408 -22.56 -12.33 -8.94
CA CYS A 408 -23.96 -12.67 -8.64
C CYS A 408 -24.04 -13.74 -7.55
N PHE A 409 -23.17 -14.73 -7.65
CA PHE A 409 -23.07 -15.80 -6.68
C PHE A 409 -22.63 -15.31 -5.28
N SER A 410 -21.60 -14.47 -5.21
CA SER A 410 -21.10 -13.93 -3.95
C SER A 410 -22.16 -13.08 -3.24
N ILE A 411 -22.98 -12.35 -4.01
CA ILE A 411 -24.16 -11.63 -3.50
C ILE A 411 -25.17 -12.60 -2.86
N TYR A 412 -25.46 -13.72 -3.49
CA TYR A 412 -26.41 -14.71 -2.96
C TYR A 412 -25.94 -15.35 -1.65
N ILE A 413 -24.64 -15.64 -1.51
CA ILE A 413 -24.10 -16.10 -0.21
C ILE A 413 -24.21 -15.00 0.85
N ALA A 414 -23.87 -13.77 0.50
CA ALA A 414 -24.01 -12.66 1.44
C ALA A 414 -25.46 -12.56 1.93
N LEU A 415 -26.47 -12.69 1.05
CA LEU A 415 -27.87 -12.74 1.46
C LEU A 415 -28.19 -13.92 2.39
N LEU A 416 -27.72 -15.14 2.06
CA LEU A 416 -27.91 -16.34 2.88
C LEU A 416 -27.31 -16.21 4.29
N ASP A 417 -26.18 -15.53 4.44
CA ASP A 417 -25.52 -15.33 5.74
C ASP A 417 -26.44 -14.62 6.76
N TYR A 418 -27.36 -13.78 6.28
CA TYR A 418 -28.31 -13.02 7.09
C TYR A 418 -29.69 -13.68 7.24
N GLN A 419 -29.99 -14.74 6.48
CA GLN A 419 -31.30 -15.40 6.53
C GLN A 419 -31.44 -16.33 7.74
N LYS A 420 -32.65 -16.42 8.29
CA LYS A 420 -33.00 -17.33 9.40
C LYS A 420 -34.38 -17.96 9.16
N PRO A 421 -34.50 -19.29 8.94
CA PRO A 421 -33.40 -20.26 8.78
C PRO A 421 -32.56 -19.96 7.53
N LYS A 422 -31.32 -20.46 7.47
CA LYS A 422 -30.48 -20.42 6.27
C LYS A 422 -30.88 -21.60 5.39
N ASP A 423 -31.70 -21.37 4.36
CA ASP A 423 -32.36 -22.46 3.64
C ASP A 423 -32.63 -22.03 2.18
N ILE A 424 -31.97 -22.71 1.24
CA ILE A 424 -32.07 -22.37 -0.19
C ILE A 424 -33.45 -22.69 -0.78
N ASP A 425 -34.23 -23.57 -0.15
CA ASP A 425 -35.55 -23.95 -0.63
C ASP A 425 -36.64 -22.95 -0.21
N LYS A 426 -36.38 -22.13 0.82
CA LYS A 426 -37.36 -21.18 1.38
C LYS A 426 -37.34 -19.80 0.74
N TYR A 427 -36.23 -19.38 0.17
CA TYR A 427 -36.09 -18.01 -0.34
C TYR A 427 -35.59 -18.04 -1.78
N LYS A 428 -36.35 -17.38 -2.66
CA LYS A 428 -35.93 -17.17 -4.04
C LYS A 428 -34.96 -16.00 -4.11
N PHE A 429 -33.83 -16.16 -4.79
CA PHE A 429 -32.87 -15.08 -5.02
C PHE A 429 -33.36 -14.09 -6.08
N PRO A 430 -32.98 -12.80 -6.00
CA PRO A 430 -33.30 -11.83 -7.04
C PRO A 430 -32.57 -12.16 -8.35
N ASP A 431 -33.20 -11.94 -9.50
CA ASP A 431 -32.53 -11.99 -10.79
C ASP A 431 -31.63 -10.75 -10.95
N LEU A 432 -30.32 -10.96 -11.06
CA LEU A 432 -29.33 -9.88 -11.16
C LEU A 432 -28.60 -9.86 -12.51
N LEU A 433 -28.34 -11.03 -13.10
CA LEU A 433 -27.63 -11.14 -14.36
C LEU A 433 -28.52 -10.67 -15.52
N GLY A 434 -28.07 -9.66 -16.28
CA GLY A 434 -28.82 -9.02 -17.35
C GLY A 434 -29.77 -7.90 -16.90
N GLU A 435 -30.03 -7.75 -15.60
CA GLU A 435 -30.87 -6.67 -15.02
C GLU A 435 -30.06 -5.63 -14.26
N ASN A 436 -29.08 -6.09 -13.48
CA ASN A 436 -28.21 -5.29 -12.62
C ASN A 436 -26.72 -5.44 -13.02
N LEU A 437 -26.37 -6.64 -13.46
CA LEU A 437 -25.02 -7.04 -13.86
C LEU A 437 -25.00 -7.29 -15.37
N PHE A 438 -24.23 -6.50 -16.12
CA PHE A 438 -24.26 -6.49 -17.58
C PHE A 438 -22.94 -6.97 -18.20
N GLU A 439 -23.04 -7.90 -19.14
CA GLU A 439 -21.90 -8.32 -19.98
C GLU A 439 -21.70 -7.29 -21.10
N ALA A 440 -20.75 -6.37 -20.90
CA ALA A 440 -20.48 -5.28 -21.82
C ALA A 440 -19.08 -4.68 -21.62
N ASP A 441 -18.57 -4.04 -22.67
CA ASP A 441 -17.44 -3.13 -22.56
C ASP A 441 -17.95 -1.79 -21.99
N PHE A 442 -17.29 -1.29 -20.94
CA PHE A 442 -17.64 0.00 -20.33
C PHE A 442 -17.61 1.14 -21.34
N PHE A 443 -16.77 1.07 -22.39
CA PHE A 443 -16.66 2.09 -23.43
C PHE A 443 -17.72 1.98 -24.55
N ASP A 444 -18.54 0.94 -24.57
CA ASP A 444 -19.59 0.76 -25.57
C ASP A 444 -20.84 1.60 -25.23
N GLU A 445 -21.03 2.71 -25.94
CA GLU A 445 -22.17 3.64 -25.72
C GLU A 445 -23.50 3.11 -26.26
N ASP A 446 -23.48 2.07 -27.11
CA ASP A 446 -24.68 1.52 -27.75
C ASP A 446 -25.38 0.45 -26.90
N LYS A 447 -24.78 0.04 -25.78
CA LYS A 447 -25.32 -1.01 -24.90
C LYS A 447 -26.43 -0.50 -23.98
N PRO A 448 -27.47 -1.32 -23.67
CA PRO A 448 -28.60 -0.91 -22.83
C PRO A 448 -28.23 -0.44 -21.41
N PHE A 449 -27.11 -0.92 -20.86
CA PHE A 449 -26.67 -0.52 -19.51
C PHE A 449 -26.55 1.00 -19.36
N ASN A 450 -26.18 1.71 -20.44
CA ASN A 450 -25.95 3.15 -20.39
C ASN A 450 -27.19 3.89 -19.90
N GLU A 451 -28.34 3.59 -20.49
CA GLU A 451 -29.62 4.22 -20.13
C GLU A 451 -30.20 3.67 -18.83
N ILE A 452 -30.00 2.38 -18.55
CA ILE A 452 -30.51 1.75 -17.32
C ILE A 452 -29.81 2.36 -16.10
N ILE A 453 -28.48 2.46 -16.12
CA ILE A 453 -27.68 2.91 -14.98
C ILE A 453 -27.81 4.42 -14.77
N LYS A 454 -27.83 5.23 -15.84
CA LYS A 454 -28.05 6.69 -15.74
C LYS A 454 -29.35 7.05 -15.01
N LYS A 455 -30.40 6.24 -15.16
CA LYS A 455 -31.70 6.46 -14.51
C LYS A 455 -31.72 6.09 -13.02
N GLN A 456 -30.67 5.46 -12.49
CA GLN A 456 -30.70 4.96 -11.12
C GLN A 456 -30.47 6.04 -10.07
N ASN A 457 -29.97 7.23 -10.40
CA ASN A 457 -29.54 8.26 -9.45
C ASN A 457 -28.52 7.69 -8.45
N LEU A 458 -27.31 7.42 -8.94
CA LEU A 458 -26.26 6.74 -8.18
C LEU A 458 -25.75 7.59 -7.01
N ASN A 459 -25.58 6.95 -5.85
CA ASN A 459 -24.85 7.54 -4.73
C ASN A 459 -23.34 7.39 -4.94
N PHE A 460 -22.89 6.20 -5.36
CA PHE A 460 -21.47 5.92 -5.55
C PHE A 460 -21.12 5.23 -6.87
N ILE A 461 -19.94 5.56 -7.40
CA ILE A 461 -19.23 4.80 -8.42
C ILE A 461 -17.93 4.27 -7.82
N LEU A 462 -17.83 2.97 -7.56
CA LEU A 462 -16.72 2.32 -6.85
C LEU A 462 -16.12 1.23 -7.72
N GLY A 463 -14.81 1.00 -7.68
CA GLY A 463 -14.22 -0.10 -8.44
C GLY A 463 -12.72 -0.03 -8.61
N ASN A 464 -12.18 -1.04 -9.29
CA ASN A 464 -10.78 -1.13 -9.71
C ASN A 464 -10.70 -1.34 -11.24
N PRO A 465 -10.73 -0.25 -12.02
CA PRO A 465 -10.57 -0.33 -13.48
C PRO A 465 -9.31 -1.08 -13.92
N PRO A 466 -9.31 -1.68 -15.13
CA PRO A 466 -8.15 -2.41 -15.64
C PRO A 466 -6.92 -1.51 -15.85
N TRP A 467 -5.73 -2.06 -15.58
CA TRP A 467 -4.45 -1.32 -15.67
C TRP A 467 -3.64 -1.71 -16.90
N LYS A 468 -4.15 -1.36 -18.08
CA LYS A 468 -3.50 -1.60 -19.38
C LYS A 468 -3.45 -0.33 -20.24
N SER A 469 -2.42 -0.23 -21.06
CA SER A 469 -2.42 0.67 -22.21
C SER A 469 -3.25 0.00 -23.30
N ASP A 470 -4.57 0.03 -23.15
CA ASP A 470 -5.45 -0.72 -24.02
C ASP A 470 -5.47 -0.18 -25.45
N LYS A 471 -5.61 -1.10 -26.39
CA LYS A 471 -5.85 -0.82 -27.81
C LYS A 471 -7.18 -1.41 -28.28
N GLU A 472 -8.03 -1.83 -27.35
CA GLU A 472 -9.39 -2.29 -27.64
C GLU A 472 -10.16 -1.26 -28.48
N GLU A 473 -10.89 -1.78 -29.46
CA GLU A 473 -11.49 -0.97 -30.50
C GLU A 473 -12.50 0.04 -29.95
N LYS A 474 -13.34 -0.39 -28.99
CA LYS A 474 -14.37 0.45 -28.37
C LYS A 474 -13.76 1.60 -27.56
N HIS A 475 -12.72 1.34 -26.78
CA HIS A 475 -11.98 2.38 -26.05
C HIS A 475 -11.38 3.42 -27.00
N LEU A 476 -10.73 2.98 -28.08
CA LEU A 476 -10.16 3.88 -29.09
C LEU A 476 -11.23 4.68 -29.86
N GLN A 477 -12.37 4.06 -30.18
CA GLN A 477 -13.51 4.73 -30.79
C GLN A 477 -14.07 5.83 -29.87
N TRP A 478 -14.23 5.54 -28.57
CA TRP A 478 -14.67 6.50 -27.57
C TRP A 478 -13.73 7.69 -27.46
N LEU A 479 -12.40 7.45 -27.38
CA LEU A 479 -11.41 8.52 -27.34
C LEU A 479 -11.50 9.45 -28.56
N LYS A 480 -11.62 8.89 -29.77
CA LYS A 480 -11.77 9.65 -31.02
C LYS A 480 -13.06 10.46 -31.05
N LYS A 481 -14.19 9.84 -30.72
CA LYS A 481 -15.53 10.48 -30.73
C LYS A 481 -15.60 11.65 -29.75
N HIS A 482 -15.01 11.51 -28.57
CA HIS A 482 -15.03 12.52 -27.51
C HIS A 482 -13.86 13.52 -27.57
N LYS A 483 -13.15 13.58 -28.70
CA LYS A 483 -11.99 14.46 -28.95
C LYS A 483 -10.94 14.42 -27.84
N LYS A 484 -10.73 13.23 -27.28
CA LYS A 484 -9.70 12.99 -26.27
C LYS A 484 -8.34 12.84 -26.95
N VAL A 485 -7.28 13.12 -26.19
CA VAL A 485 -5.92 13.32 -26.69
C VAL A 485 -5.42 12.13 -27.52
N THR A 486 -4.80 12.41 -28.67
CA THR A 486 -4.10 11.42 -29.51
C THR A 486 -2.72 11.10 -28.93
N GLY A 487 -2.49 9.87 -28.43
CA GLY A 487 -1.18 9.42 -27.94
C GLY A 487 -1.27 8.16 -27.05
N ARG A 488 -0.23 7.89 -26.24
CA ARG A 488 -0.29 6.83 -25.22
C ARG A 488 -1.20 7.29 -24.08
N PHE A 489 -2.42 6.75 -24.04
CA PHE A 489 -3.42 6.97 -23.01
C PHE A 489 -3.66 5.63 -22.28
N GLU A 490 -3.59 5.62 -20.96
CA GLU A 490 -3.94 4.44 -20.17
C GLU A 490 -5.47 4.34 -20.06
N ILE A 491 -6.02 3.12 -20.13
CA ILE A 491 -7.47 2.93 -20.08
C ILE A 491 -8.08 3.46 -18.77
N ALA A 492 -7.35 3.35 -17.65
CA ALA A 492 -7.75 3.87 -16.34
C ALA A 492 -8.04 5.40 -16.38
N GLN A 493 -7.29 6.16 -17.18
CA GLN A 493 -7.56 7.60 -17.37
C GLN A 493 -8.94 7.82 -18.02
N SER A 494 -9.33 6.93 -18.93
CA SER A 494 -10.62 7.02 -19.63
C SER A 494 -11.77 6.58 -18.74
N PHE A 495 -11.57 5.58 -17.87
CA PHE A 495 -12.54 5.22 -16.84
C PHE A 495 -12.84 6.41 -15.91
N LEU A 496 -11.80 7.11 -15.45
CA LEU A 496 -11.95 8.32 -14.62
C LEU A 496 -12.72 9.44 -15.33
N LEU A 497 -12.52 9.62 -16.64
CA LEU A 497 -13.21 10.66 -17.39
C LEU A 497 -14.65 10.27 -17.75
N ARG A 498 -14.89 9.00 -18.11
CA ARG A 498 -16.22 8.51 -18.51
C ARG A 498 -17.16 8.33 -17.32
N SER A 499 -16.66 8.18 -16.10
CA SER A 499 -17.51 8.11 -14.90
C SER A 499 -18.51 9.27 -14.81
N LYS A 500 -18.14 10.47 -15.30
CA LYS A 500 -19.03 11.64 -15.37
C LYS A 500 -20.37 11.37 -16.06
N ASP A 501 -20.40 10.46 -17.02
CA ASP A 501 -21.61 10.14 -17.80
C ASP A 501 -22.69 9.48 -16.95
N PHE A 502 -22.32 8.98 -15.77
CA PHE A 502 -23.18 8.33 -14.79
C PHE A 502 -23.30 9.12 -13.48
N MET A 503 -22.69 10.31 -13.39
CA MET A 503 -22.64 11.11 -12.17
C MET A 503 -23.68 12.22 -12.17
N LEU A 504 -24.30 12.40 -11.01
CA LEU A 504 -25.01 13.60 -10.63
C LEU A 504 -24.16 14.44 -9.68
N THR A 505 -24.62 15.64 -9.35
CA THR A 505 -23.87 16.55 -8.47
C THR A 505 -23.62 16.01 -7.06
N HIS A 506 -24.43 15.06 -6.60
CA HIS A 506 -24.26 14.38 -5.31
C HIS A 506 -23.51 13.04 -5.41
N THR A 507 -23.33 12.50 -6.61
CA THR A 507 -22.64 11.22 -6.82
C THR A 507 -21.18 11.37 -6.47
N GLN A 508 -20.68 10.48 -5.62
CA GLN A 508 -19.26 10.39 -5.28
C GLN A 508 -18.65 9.18 -5.98
N SER A 509 -17.37 9.25 -6.34
CA SER A 509 -16.65 8.12 -6.91
C SER A 509 -15.39 7.85 -6.11
N ALA A 510 -15.01 6.57 -5.99
CA ALA A 510 -13.73 6.15 -5.46
C ALA A 510 -13.18 5.00 -6.33
N LEU A 511 -12.21 5.31 -7.19
CA LEU A 511 -11.63 4.34 -8.12
C LEU A 511 -10.15 4.08 -7.81
N ILE A 512 -9.74 2.82 -7.90
CA ILE A 512 -8.34 2.39 -7.78
C ILE A 512 -7.71 2.43 -9.17
N VAL A 513 -6.67 3.24 -9.34
CA VAL A 513 -6.00 3.45 -10.64
C VAL A 513 -4.49 3.38 -10.51
N THR A 514 -3.79 3.24 -11.63
CA THR A 514 -2.33 3.33 -11.67
C THR A 514 -1.90 4.74 -11.22
N SER A 515 -1.04 4.84 -10.21
CA SER A 515 -0.66 6.15 -9.67
C SER A 515 0.09 6.99 -10.70
N THR A 516 0.82 6.34 -11.61
CA THR A 516 1.67 6.95 -12.64
C THR A 516 0.95 7.95 -13.53
N ILE A 517 -0.37 7.85 -13.69
CA ILE A 517 -1.17 8.79 -14.48
C ILE A 517 -1.22 10.20 -13.86
N PHE A 518 -0.95 10.35 -12.57
CA PHE A 518 -0.89 11.65 -11.88
C PHE A 518 0.52 12.24 -11.84
N TYR A 519 1.55 11.42 -12.02
CA TYR A 519 2.96 11.83 -11.97
C TYR A 519 3.56 12.08 -13.35
N ASN A 520 3.12 11.37 -14.37
CA ASN A 520 3.72 11.43 -15.69
C ASN A 520 3.61 12.83 -16.31
N VAL A 521 4.76 13.38 -16.71
CA VAL A 521 4.92 14.73 -17.26
C VAL A 521 4.88 14.76 -18.79
N ALA A 522 4.51 13.66 -19.45
CA ALA A 522 4.23 13.67 -20.89
C ALA A 522 3.10 14.64 -21.22
N LYS A 523 3.18 15.31 -22.37
CA LYS A 523 2.16 16.27 -22.84
C LYS A 523 0.73 15.71 -22.73
N THR A 524 0.51 14.49 -23.22
CA THR A 524 -0.82 13.86 -23.23
C THR A 524 -1.36 13.57 -21.82
N THR A 525 -0.47 13.25 -20.88
CA THR A 525 -0.86 13.04 -19.47
C THR A 525 -1.12 14.37 -18.75
N LYS A 526 -0.37 15.44 -19.06
CA LYS A 526 -0.67 16.78 -18.54
C LYS A 526 -2.04 17.27 -18.98
N GLU A 527 -2.37 17.08 -20.26
CA GLU A 527 -3.69 17.41 -20.81
C GLU A 527 -4.81 16.63 -20.09
N PHE A 528 -4.63 15.32 -19.87
CA PHE A 528 -5.53 14.53 -19.03
C PHE A 528 -5.67 15.10 -17.62
N LYS A 529 -4.56 15.36 -16.91
CA LYS A 529 -4.61 15.85 -15.52
C LYS A 529 -5.36 17.16 -15.46
N ASN A 530 -5.10 18.07 -16.39
CA ASN A 530 -5.82 19.33 -16.49
C ASN A 530 -7.32 19.11 -16.72
N GLU A 531 -7.71 18.24 -17.66
CA GLU A 531 -9.12 17.92 -17.88
C GLU A 531 -9.78 17.31 -16.64
N PHE A 532 -9.13 16.33 -16.01
CA PHE A 532 -9.64 15.65 -14.82
C PHE A 532 -9.80 16.62 -13.63
N LEU A 533 -8.76 17.40 -13.32
CA LEU A 533 -8.74 18.35 -12.19
C LEU A 533 -9.63 19.57 -12.40
N THR A 534 -10.11 19.84 -13.63
CA THR A 534 -11.08 20.91 -13.91
C THR A 534 -12.50 20.40 -14.08
N THR A 535 -12.67 19.11 -14.39
CA THR A 535 -13.99 18.45 -14.46
C THR A 535 -14.50 18.03 -13.08
N PHE A 536 -13.58 17.63 -12.20
CA PHE A 536 -13.92 17.03 -10.91
C PHE A 536 -13.29 17.77 -9.73
N CYS A 537 -13.97 17.75 -8.58
CA CYS A 537 -13.37 18.07 -7.29
C CYS A 537 -12.86 16.78 -6.66
N ILE A 538 -11.56 16.70 -6.36
CA ILE A 538 -10.97 15.56 -5.64
C ILE A 538 -11.20 15.77 -4.14
N ASN A 539 -12.01 14.92 -3.53
CA ASN A 539 -12.24 14.95 -2.09
C ASN A 539 -11.06 14.37 -1.32
N LYS A 540 -10.48 13.27 -1.83
CA LYS A 540 -9.37 12.57 -1.21
C LYS A 540 -8.52 11.88 -2.28
N PHE A 541 -7.20 11.93 -2.11
CA PHE A 541 -6.25 11.22 -2.96
C PHE A 541 -5.38 10.35 -2.07
N PHE A 542 -5.54 9.03 -2.15
CA PHE A 542 -4.79 8.09 -1.34
C PHE A 542 -3.72 7.38 -2.16
N ASP A 543 -2.45 7.74 -1.93
CA ASP A 543 -1.32 7.26 -2.70
C ASP A 543 -0.67 6.01 -2.08
N LEU A 544 -0.66 4.92 -2.85
CA LEU A 544 -0.09 3.62 -2.46
C LEU A 544 1.18 3.30 -3.26
N SER A 545 1.70 4.24 -4.07
CA SER A 545 2.87 4.03 -4.91
C SER A 545 4.17 3.70 -4.14
N PRO A 546 4.42 4.21 -2.91
CA PRO A 546 5.60 3.81 -2.14
C PRO A 546 5.53 2.33 -1.71
N VAL A 547 4.32 1.77 -1.61
CA VAL A 547 4.04 0.40 -1.15
C VAL A 547 3.59 -0.52 -2.28
N ARG A 548 3.89 -0.16 -3.53
CA ARG A 548 3.56 -0.89 -4.77
C ARG A 548 3.93 -2.38 -4.81
N ARG A 549 4.82 -2.84 -3.93
CA ARG A 549 5.24 -4.25 -3.79
C ARG A 549 4.42 -5.02 -2.74
N LEU A 550 3.69 -4.33 -1.88
CA LEU A 550 3.04 -4.90 -0.69
C LEU A 550 1.53 -5.03 -0.83
N ILE A 551 0.89 -4.15 -1.63
CA ILE A 551 -0.57 -4.14 -1.81
C ILE A 551 -1.03 -5.30 -2.70
N PHE A 552 -0.42 -5.46 -3.88
CA PHE A 552 -0.80 -6.47 -4.87
C PHE A 552 0.28 -7.55 -4.96
N GLU A 553 0.12 -8.64 -4.19
CA GLU A 553 1.16 -9.64 -3.90
C GLU A 553 1.86 -10.24 -5.14
N LYS A 554 1.19 -10.30 -6.28
CA LYS A 554 1.70 -10.92 -7.51
C LYS A 554 2.33 -9.94 -8.50
N LYS A 555 2.16 -8.62 -8.31
CA LYS A 555 2.58 -7.62 -9.29
C LYS A 555 3.02 -6.33 -8.60
N ASN A 556 4.27 -5.94 -8.85
CA ASN A 556 4.76 -4.61 -8.51
C ASN A 556 3.92 -3.57 -9.27
N SER A 557 2.97 -2.94 -8.58
CA SER A 557 1.95 -2.11 -9.21
C SER A 557 1.71 -0.84 -8.39
N PRO A 558 2.15 0.33 -8.89
CA PRO A 558 1.94 1.58 -8.19
C PRO A 558 0.49 2.03 -8.40
N ALA A 559 -0.25 2.15 -7.30
CA ALA A 559 -1.67 2.43 -7.32
C ALA A 559 -1.99 3.68 -6.49
N SER A 560 -3.10 4.32 -6.82
CA SER A 560 -3.72 5.38 -6.03
C SER A 560 -5.23 5.16 -5.99
N ILE A 561 -5.88 5.54 -4.90
CA ILE A 561 -7.34 5.61 -4.79
C ILE A 561 -7.73 7.08 -4.89
N VAL A 562 -8.57 7.40 -5.86
CA VAL A 562 -9.01 8.77 -6.10
C VAL A 562 -10.48 8.88 -5.75
N TYR A 563 -10.80 9.70 -4.75
CA TYR A 563 -12.16 10.02 -4.33
C TYR A 563 -12.52 11.37 -4.93
N TYR A 564 -13.57 11.41 -5.74
CA TYR A 564 -13.91 12.61 -6.50
C TYR A 564 -15.41 12.70 -6.79
N ARG A 565 -15.85 13.91 -7.10
CA ARG A 565 -17.21 14.23 -7.54
C ARG A 565 -17.18 15.24 -8.67
N LEU A 566 -18.30 15.38 -9.39
CA LEU A 566 -18.42 16.45 -10.38
C LEU A 566 -18.19 17.82 -9.74
N SER A 567 -17.39 18.65 -10.40
CA SER A 567 -17.23 20.04 -10.00
C SER A 567 -18.45 20.84 -10.43
N LYS A 568 -18.97 21.69 -9.55
CA LYS A 568 -19.95 22.70 -9.92
C LYS A 568 -19.20 23.95 -10.38
N GLU A 569 -19.31 24.27 -11.67
CA GLU A 569 -18.63 25.43 -12.28
C GLU A 569 -17.10 25.42 -12.02
N LYS A 570 -16.58 26.39 -11.27
CA LYS A 570 -15.15 26.53 -10.91
C LYS A 570 -14.84 26.17 -9.46
N GLU A 571 -15.71 25.40 -8.80
CA GLU A 571 -15.51 24.95 -7.43
C GLU A 571 -14.17 24.23 -7.21
N TYR A 572 -13.66 23.56 -8.24
CA TYR A 572 -12.36 22.89 -8.23
C TYR A 572 -11.19 23.83 -7.89
N GLN A 573 -11.31 25.15 -8.05
CA GLN A 573 -10.23 26.09 -7.73
C GLN A 573 -9.99 26.21 -6.23
N ASN A 574 -11.06 26.20 -5.44
CA ASN A 574 -11.03 26.37 -3.98
C ASN A 574 -11.25 25.04 -3.23
N ASN A 575 -11.45 23.94 -3.95
CA ASN A 575 -11.64 22.63 -3.36
C ASN A 575 -10.38 22.20 -2.57
N ILE A 576 -10.57 21.67 -1.38
CA ILE A 576 -9.50 21.09 -0.56
C ILE A 576 -9.39 19.60 -0.87
N VAL A 577 -8.22 19.16 -1.33
CA VAL A 577 -7.87 17.76 -1.54
C VAL A 577 -7.27 17.20 -0.26
N LYS A 578 -7.90 16.16 0.31
CA LYS A 578 -7.29 15.37 1.39
C LYS A 578 -6.31 14.38 0.79
N HIS A 579 -5.04 14.77 0.68
CA HIS A 579 -3.99 13.89 0.22
C HIS A 579 -3.52 12.99 1.38
N GLN A 580 -3.52 11.68 1.15
CA GLN A 580 -3.01 10.68 2.10
C GLN A 580 -2.00 9.78 1.39
N SER A 581 -0.99 9.29 2.10
CA SER A 581 -0.10 8.27 1.54
C SER A 581 0.30 7.20 2.56
N ILE A 582 0.80 6.07 2.07
CA ILE A 582 1.39 5.04 2.93
C ILE A 582 2.85 4.83 2.52
N LYS A 583 3.74 4.78 3.52
CA LYS A 583 5.13 4.37 3.34
C LYS A 583 5.32 2.92 3.70
N SER A 584 6.37 2.33 3.13
CA SER A 584 6.72 0.95 3.45
C SER A 584 6.97 0.80 4.94
N ASN A 585 6.26 -0.14 5.54
CA ASN A 585 6.38 -0.47 6.94
C ASN A 585 6.07 -1.96 7.15
N LEU A 586 6.57 -2.49 8.27
CA LEU A 586 6.47 -3.90 8.60
C LEU A 586 5.03 -4.34 8.91
N PHE A 587 4.17 -3.43 9.38
CA PHE A 587 2.77 -3.75 9.63
C PHE A 587 2.02 -4.08 8.33
N LEU A 588 2.22 -3.27 7.29
CA LEU A 588 1.64 -3.54 5.98
C LEU A 588 2.21 -4.82 5.37
N LYS A 589 3.53 -5.00 5.44
CA LYS A 589 4.23 -6.14 4.82
C LYS A 589 3.75 -7.49 5.36
N HIS A 590 3.63 -7.63 6.68
CA HIS A 590 3.35 -8.92 7.32
C HIS A 590 1.90 -9.10 7.76
N TYR A 591 1.20 -8.01 8.09
CA TYR A 591 -0.14 -8.08 8.68
C TYR A 591 -1.23 -7.42 7.81
N LYS A 592 -0.88 -6.90 6.63
CA LYS A 592 -1.81 -6.24 5.68
C LYS A 592 -2.57 -5.06 6.27
N MET A 593 -1.92 -4.34 7.18
CA MET A 593 -2.50 -3.20 7.87
C MET A 593 -2.01 -1.87 7.30
N LEU A 594 -2.95 -1.00 7.00
CA LEU A 594 -2.67 0.36 6.57
C LEU A 594 -2.35 1.21 7.80
N VAL A 595 -1.12 1.71 7.85
CA VAL A 595 -0.65 2.67 8.86
C VAL A 595 -0.34 3.96 8.14
N ILE A 596 -1.13 4.99 8.42
CA ILE A 596 -0.97 6.33 7.83
C ILE A 596 -0.42 7.23 8.94
N GLU A 597 0.78 7.77 8.73
CA GLU A 597 1.45 8.64 9.70
C GLU A 597 0.94 10.09 9.55
N LYS A 598 1.11 10.94 10.58
CA LYS A 598 0.63 12.33 10.57
C LYS A 598 1.06 13.12 9.31
N TYR A 599 2.36 13.12 9.01
CA TYR A 599 2.90 13.87 7.86
C TYR A 599 2.55 13.25 6.49
N ASP A 600 1.98 12.05 6.48
CA ASP A 600 1.43 11.44 5.28
C ASP A 600 -0.03 11.86 5.01
N GLN A 601 -0.65 12.64 5.90
CA GLN A 601 -1.97 13.25 5.73
C GLN A 601 -1.84 14.75 5.54
N LYS A 602 -2.39 15.28 4.45
CA LYS A 602 -2.28 16.69 4.08
C LYS A 602 -3.59 17.19 3.50
N GLU A 603 -3.96 18.41 3.85
CA GLU A 603 -5.05 19.15 3.21
C GLU A 603 -4.44 20.21 2.28
N ILE A 604 -4.70 20.07 0.98
CA ILE A 604 -4.03 20.88 -0.06
C ILE A 604 -5.09 21.43 -1.00
N LEU A 605 -5.04 22.74 -1.28
CA LEU A 605 -5.93 23.34 -2.27
C LEU A 605 -5.69 22.75 -3.67
N GLN A 606 -6.77 22.36 -4.34
CA GLN A 606 -6.72 21.63 -5.60
C GLN A 606 -6.04 22.42 -6.73
N HIS A 607 -6.15 23.76 -6.74
CA HIS A 607 -5.46 24.59 -7.74
C HIS A 607 -3.94 24.40 -7.74
N HIS A 608 -3.32 24.04 -6.61
CA HIS A 608 -1.88 23.76 -6.58
C HIS A 608 -1.49 22.53 -7.42
N PHE A 609 -2.37 21.52 -7.54
CA PHE A 609 -2.15 20.36 -8.40
C PHE A 609 -2.34 20.68 -9.89
N ILE A 610 -3.13 21.72 -10.20
CA ILE A 610 -3.36 22.21 -11.57
C ILE A 610 -2.15 23.04 -12.02
N GLU A 611 -1.70 23.96 -11.17
CA GLU A 611 -0.59 24.87 -11.45
C GLU A 611 0.78 24.17 -11.49
N ASN A 612 0.96 23.12 -10.68
CA ASN A 612 2.26 22.50 -10.46
C ASN A 612 2.22 21.01 -10.77
N ASP A 613 2.80 20.61 -11.90
CA ASP A 613 2.87 19.21 -12.33
C ASP A 613 3.54 18.26 -11.31
N TRP A 614 4.44 18.81 -10.49
CA TRP A 614 5.19 18.10 -9.47
C TRP A 614 4.47 18.04 -8.11
N MET A 615 3.29 18.66 -7.96
CA MET A 615 2.62 18.79 -6.66
C MET A 615 2.27 17.43 -6.05
N PHE A 616 1.84 16.45 -6.84
CA PHE A 616 1.59 15.09 -6.35
C PHE A 616 2.85 14.48 -5.71
N LYS A 617 4.02 14.75 -6.28
CA LYS A 617 5.31 14.24 -5.77
C LYS A 617 5.72 14.91 -4.46
N VAL A 618 5.47 16.20 -4.32
CA VAL A 618 5.70 16.95 -3.08
C VAL A 618 4.69 16.57 -2.00
N ALA A 619 3.41 16.43 -2.34
CA ALA A 619 2.40 15.92 -1.43
C ALA A 619 2.75 14.51 -0.91
N LEU A 620 3.38 13.69 -1.77
CA LEU A 620 3.84 12.36 -1.41
C LEU A 620 5.06 12.36 -0.49
N TYR A 621 6.14 13.10 -0.77
CA TYR A 621 7.42 12.93 -0.06
C TYR A 621 7.94 14.15 0.73
N GLY A 622 7.36 15.33 0.53
CA GLY A 622 7.71 16.56 1.22
C GLY A 622 6.55 17.10 2.05
N ASN A 623 6.69 18.34 2.52
CA ASN A 623 5.67 19.08 3.26
C ASN A 623 5.58 20.55 2.76
N THR A 624 4.91 21.41 3.52
CA THR A 624 4.67 22.82 3.17
C THR A 624 5.98 23.60 2.93
N LEU A 625 7.01 23.39 3.74
CA LEU A 625 8.31 24.07 3.54
C LEU A 625 8.99 23.62 2.24
N ASP A 626 8.90 22.33 1.88
CA ASP A 626 9.38 21.81 0.58
C ASP A 626 8.63 22.43 -0.60
N PHE A 627 7.31 22.61 -0.48
CA PHE A 627 6.50 23.28 -1.50
C PHE A 627 6.99 24.70 -1.77
N HIS A 628 7.19 25.51 -0.72
CA HIS A 628 7.70 26.87 -0.87
C HIS A 628 9.12 26.90 -1.42
N PHE A 629 9.98 25.98 -0.97
CA PHE A 629 11.35 25.87 -1.46
C PHE A 629 11.39 25.54 -2.96
N LEU A 630 10.62 24.54 -3.40
CA LEU A 630 10.53 24.18 -4.82
C LEU A 630 9.90 25.28 -5.66
N LYS A 631 8.85 25.95 -5.16
CA LYS A 631 8.20 27.06 -5.86
C LYS A 631 9.19 28.21 -6.12
N LYS A 632 10.04 28.56 -5.14
CA LYS A 632 11.14 29.54 -5.29
C LYS A 632 12.07 29.17 -6.46
N PHE A 633 12.44 27.90 -6.62
CA PHE A 633 13.26 27.45 -7.75
C PHE A 633 12.52 27.47 -9.08
N LYS A 634 11.30 26.92 -9.13
CA LYS A 634 10.58 26.71 -10.40
C LYS A 634 10.11 28.02 -11.04
N HIS A 635 10.12 29.14 -10.31
CA HIS A 635 9.86 30.48 -10.86
C HIS A 635 11.06 31.12 -11.56
N LEU A 636 12.26 30.53 -11.46
CA LEU A 636 13.43 31.03 -12.19
C LEU A 636 13.23 30.84 -13.71
N PRO A 637 13.52 31.88 -14.54
CA PRO A 637 13.07 31.92 -15.93
C PRO A 637 13.86 31.01 -16.87
N CYS A 638 15.14 30.78 -16.60
CA CYS A 638 16.04 30.00 -17.46
C CYS A 638 16.22 28.58 -16.91
N LYS A 639 16.14 27.57 -17.77
CA LYS A 639 16.40 26.16 -17.42
C LYS A 639 17.71 25.68 -18.06
N ILE A 640 18.26 24.58 -17.56
CA ILE A 640 19.47 23.96 -18.13
C ILE A 640 19.30 23.71 -19.63
N LYS A 641 18.14 23.21 -20.08
CA LYS A 641 17.88 23.00 -21.52
C LYS A 641 18.01 24.29 -22.35
N ASP A 642 17.62 25.43 -21.80
CA ASP A 642 17.59 26.70 -22.52
C ASP A 642 19.02 27.21 -22.70
N GLN A 643 19.85 27.07 -21.66
CA GLN A 643 21.27 27.41 -21.73
C GLN A 643 22.06 26.50 -22.68
N ILE A 644 21.79 25.19 -22.67
CA ILE A 644 22.42 24.26 -23.62
C ILE A 644 22.11 24.66 -25.06
N ASN A 645 20.86 25.00 -25.35
CA ASN A 645 20.46 25.44 -26.69
C ASN A 645 21.14 26.76 -27.09
N LYS A 646 21.25 27.72 -26.15
CA LYS A 646 21.93 29.01 -26.37
C LYS A 646 23.42 28.85 -26.72
N ASP A 647 24.09 27.86 -26.13
CA ASP A 647 25.51 27.58 -26.36
C ASP A 647 25.79 26.55 -27.46
N GLU A 648 24.78 26.23 -28.28
CA GLU A 648 24.84 25.24 -29.37
C GLU A 648 25.29 23.84 -28.91
N GLY A 649 24.91 23.47 -27.67
CA GLY A 649 25.14 22.15 -27.11
C GLY A 649 24.16 21.09 -27.64
N TYR A 650 24.47 19.82 -27.41
CA TYR A 650 23.66 18.69 -27.86
C TYR A 650 23.29 17.77 -26.70
N THR A 651 22.07 17.25 -26.75
CA THR A 651 21.54 16.31 -25.75
C THR A 651 20.81 15.17 -26.44
N GLY A 652 20.89 13.95 -25.88
CA GLY A 652 20.14 12.82 -26.44
C GLY A 652 20.43 11.48 -25.79
N ALA A 653 19.62 10.48 -26.15
CA ALA A 653 19.82 9.09 -25.75
C ALA A 653 21.00 8.47 -26.48
N GLY A 654 21.60 7.46 -25.84
CA GLY A 654 22.55 6.57 -26.47
C GLY A 654 21.97 5.72 -27.61
N ILE A 655 22.79 4.84 -28.16
CA ILE A 655 22.41 3.96 -29.27
C ILE A 655 21.56 2.77 -28.78
N LYS A 656 20.53 2.39 -29.55
CA LYS A 656 19.83 1.11 -29.41
C LYS A 656 20.37 0.18 -30.50
N SER A 657 21.05 -0.89 -30.13
CA SER A 657 21.56 -1.87 -31.09
C SER A 657 20.41 -2.74 -31.61
N ASN A 658 19.85 -2.36 -32.76
CA ASN A 658 18.86 -3.10 -33.56
C ASN A 658 19.13 -2.83 -35.05
N ILE A 659 18.79 -3.76 -35.93
CA ILE A 659 18.84 -3.55 -37.39
C ILE A 659 17.77 -2.51 -37.74
N GLY A 660 18.18 -1.36 -38.26
CA GLY A 660 17.28 -0.31 -38.73
C GLY A 660 17.90 0.43 -39.92
N ASP A 661 17.08 1.23 -40.60
CA ASP A 661 17.42 1.82 -41.91
C ASP A 661 18.35 3.05 -41.80
N HIS A 662 18.64 3.53 -40.59
CA HIS A 662 19.55 4.66 -40.40
C HIS A 662 20.99 4.18 -40.17
N HIS A 663 21.92 4.76 -40.92
CA HIS A 663 23.35 4.46 -40.85
C HIS A 663 24.15 5.61 -40.24
N ALA A 664 25.05 5.30 -39.30
CA ALA A 664 25.87 6.31 -38.60
C ALA A 664 27.37 6.00 -38.70
N ASP A 665 27.92 6.05 -39.93
CA ASP A 665 29.33 5.78 -40.24
C ASP A 665 30.34 6.51 -39.35
N PHE A 666 30.01 7.73 -38.93
CA PHE A 666 30.87 8.54 -38.09
C PHE A 666 31.14 7.95 -36.70
N LEU A 667 30.43 6.89 -36.30
CA LEU A 667 30.66 6.16 -35.04
C LEU A 667 31.66 5.00 -35.19
N ILE A 668 32.01 4.60 -36.42
CA ILE A 668 32.97 3.53 -36.65
C ILE A 668 34.33 3.91 -36.04
N GLY A 669 34.95 2.96 -35.32
CA GLY A 669 36.21 3.21 -34.64
C GLY A 669 36.08 3.89 -33.28
N MET A 670 34.86 4.31 -32.88
CA MET A 670 34.64 4.85 -31.54
C MET A 670 34.44 3.71 -30.52
N PRO A 671 34.96 3.85 -29.29
CA PRO A 671 34.73 2.89 -28.22
C PRO A 671 33.31 3.03 -27.67
N LEU A 672 32.68 1.89 -27.42
CA LEU A 672 31.34 1.75 -26.87
C LEU A 672 31.41 1.51 -25.36
N ILE A 673 30.62 2.27 -24.61
CA ILE A 673 30.41 2.13 -23.18
C ILE A 673 29.03 1.52 -22.93
N GLU A 674 29.02 0.37 -22.27
CA GLU A 674 27.82 -0.32 -21.82
C GLU A 674 27.24 0.34 -20.55
N ASN A 675 25.95 0.12 -20.29
CA ASN A 675 25.28 0.75 -19.14
C ASN A 675 25.90 0.34 -17.78
N SER A 676 26.39 -0.89 -17.67
CA SER A 676 27.11 -1.39 -16.49
C SER A 676 28.47 -0.73 -16.27
N GLN A 677 29.07 -0.14 -17.31
CA GLN A 677 30.41 0.47 -17.26
C GLN A 677 30.37 1.96 -16.88
N ILE A 678 29.19 2.59 -16.87
CA ILE A 678 29.03 3.98 -16.42
C ILE A 678 29.16 4.03 -14.90
N GLN A 679 30.20 4.73 -14.45
CA GLN A 679 30.53 4.95 -13.05
C GLN A 679 30.05 6.32 -12.58
N GLU A 680 29.71 6.43 -11.29
CA GLU A 680 29.32 7.70 -10.68
C GLU A 680 30.51 8.67 -10.67
N TYR A 681 30.24 9.95 -10.89
CA TYR A 681 31.18 11.07 -11.02
C TYR A 681 32.09 11.02 -12.26
N TYR A 682 32.76 9.91 -12.54
CA TYR A 682 33.70 9.85 -13.67
C TYR A 682 33.75 8.48 -14.32
N THR A 683 33.56 8.43 -15.65
CA THR A 683 33.66 7.19 -16.42
C THR A 683 34.99 7.17 -17.17
N PHE A 684 35.81 6.17 -16.88
CA PHE A 684 37.09 5.96 -17.56
C PHE A 684 36.93 5.08 -18.81
N LEU A 685 37.60 5.50 -19.88
CA LEU A 685 37.66 4.77 -21.14
C LEU A 685 38.98 3.99 -21.21
N SER A 686 38.93 2.69 -20.95
CA SER A 686 40.04 1.76 -21.12
C SER A 686 40.17 1.28 -22.57
N LYS A 687 41.33 0.71 -22.93
CA LYS A 687 41.57 0.12 -24.27
C LYS A 687 40.73 -1.13 -24.54
N ASP A 688 40.20 -1.77 -23.50
CA ASP A 688 39.43 -3.02 -23.61
C ASP A 688 37.96 -2.80 -24.00
N HIS A 689 37.51 -1.54 -24.12
CA HIS A 689 36.16 -1.23 -24.57
C HIS A 689 35.97 -1.67 -26.03
N LYS A 690 34.82 -2.29 -26.31
CA LYS A 690 34.45 -2.69 -27.67
C LYS A 690 34.50 -1.47 -28.59
N THR A 691 35.25 -1.57 -29.67
CA THR A 691 35.26 -0.56 -30.72
C THR A 691 34.17 -0.88 -31.74
N LEU A 692 33.38 0.12 -32.13
CA LEU A 692 32.30 -0.08 -33.11
C LEU A 692 32.85 -0.33 -34.50
N THR A 693 32.28 -1.32 -35.18
CA THR A 693 32.58 -1.69 -36.56
C THR A 693 31.43 -1.31 -37.48
N LYS A 694 31.59 -1.50 -38.80
CA LYS A 694 30.52 -1.31 -39.79
C LYS A 694 29.24 -2.09 -39.45
N LYS A 695 29.34 -3.23 -38.77
CA LYS A 695 28.17 -4.05 -38.40
C LYS A 695 27.36 -3.45 -37.23
N ASP A 696 27.95 -2.50 -36.49
CA ASP A 696 27.37 -2.00 -35.23
C ASP A 696 26.66 -0.63 -35.37
N VAL A 697 26.64 -0.01 -36.57
CA VAL A 697 26.22 1.39 -36.80
C VAL A 697 24.89 1.54 -37.55
N TYR A 698 24.10 0.48 -37.60
CA TYR A 698 22.72 0.48 -38.10
C TYR A 698 21.76 0.67 -36.92
N TYR A 699 20.84 1.63 -37.02
CA TYR A 699 19.93 2.00 -35.92
C TYR A 699 18.53 2.36 -36.43
N GLU A 700 17.55 2.24 -35.53
CA GLU A 700 16.14 2.63 -35.77
C GLU A 700 15.92 4.15 -35.87
N SER A 701 16.91 4.96 -35.47
CA SER A 701 16.79 6.43 -35.50
C SER A 701 18.14 7.07 -35.73
N GLY A 702 18.14 8.19 -36.46
CA GLY A 702 19.35 8.98 -36.75
C GLY A 702 20.11 9.40 -35.49
N ARG A 703 21.41 9.64 -35.65
CA ARG A 703 22.32 10.05 -34.57
C ARG A 703 23.11 11.29 -35.00
N LYS A 704 23.30 12.22 -34.05
CA LYS A 704 24.10 13.43 -34.24
C LYS A 704 25.53 13.17 -33.76
N LYS A 705 26.53 13.47 -34.59
CA LYS A 705 27.95 13.22 -34.31
C LYS A 705 28.41 13.95 -33.04
N GLU A 706 27.90 15.15 -32.85
CA GLU A 706 28.22 16.09 -31.79
C GLU A 706 27.84 15.58 -30.40
N LEU A 707 26.94 14.59 -30.31
CA LEU A 707 26.58 13.95 -29.04
C LEU A 707 27.68 12.98 -28.54
N PHE A 708 28.51 12.47 -29.45
CA PHE A 708 29.50 11.42 -29.15
C PHE A 708 30.94 11.93 -29.15
N VAL A 709 31.17 13.14 -29.66
CA VAL A 709 32.48 13.79 -29.75
C VAL A 709 32.71 14.76 -28.59
N GLY A 710 33.94 14.82 -28.09
CA GLY A 710 34.38 15.72 -27.03
C GLY A 710 33.98 15.26 -25.62
N GLY A 711 34.28 16.13 -24.66
CA GLY A 711 33.86 15.92 -23.27
C GLY A 711 32.34 16.03 -23.12
N LYS A 712 31.76 15.23 -22.23
CA LYS A 712 30.32 15.15 -22.02
C LYS A 712 29.95 14.72 -20.60
N ILE A 713 28.72 15.05 -20.21
CA ILE A 713 28.07 14.49 -19.03
C ILE A 713 27.22 13.32 -19.49
N LEU A 714 27.37 12.17 -18.84
CA LEU A 714 26.54 11.00 -19.01
C LEU A 714 25.65 10.85 -17.78
N ILE A 715 24.35 10.68 -18.00
CA ILE A 715 23.36 10.54 -16.93
C ILE A 715 22.59 9.24 -17.17
N LYS A 716 22.54 8.35 -16.17
CA LYS A 716 21.69 7.15 -16.29
C LYS A 716 20.22 7.55 -16.31
N GLU A 717 19.48 6.90 -17.19
CA GLU A 717 18.02 7.03 -17.27
C GLU A 717 17.34 6.53 -15.99
N GLN A 718 17.94 5.58 -15.27
CA GLN A 718 17.38 4.97 -14.07
C GLN A 718 18.29 5.19 -12.87
N ALA A 719 17.68 5.44 -11.70
CA ALA A 719 18.40 5.49 -10.44
C ALA A 719 19.02 4.11 -10.12
N ARG A 720 20.33 4.07 -9.84
CA ARG A 720 21.05 2.87 -9.42
C ARG A 720 20.46 2.37 -8.10
N ASN A 721 20.10 1.08 -8.06
CA ASN A 721 19.44 0.46 -6.91
C ASN A 721 18.20 1.24 -6.42
N GLU A 722 17.52 1.95 -7.33
CA GLU A 722 16.43 2.88 -7.05
C GLU A 722 16.77 4.02 -6.07
N SER A 723 18.04 4.21 -5.70
CA SER A 723 18.45 5.06 -4.56
C SER A 723 19.22 6.32 -4.96
N GLU A 724 19.91 6.27 -6.09
CA GLU A 724 20.88 7.30 -6.49
C GLU A 724 20.83 7.50 -8.01
N ILE A 725 20.75 8.76 -8.45
CA ILE A 725 21.00 9.10 -9.84
C ILE A 725 22.50 8.98 -10.12
N VAL A 726 22.85 8.47 -11.30
CA VAL A 726 24.25 8.31 -11.70
C VAL A 726 24.56 9.36 -12.75
N ILE A 727 25.42 10.30 -12.37
CA ILE A 727 25.92 11.37 -13.23
C ILE A 727 27.43 11.20 -13.33
N SER A 728 27.94 11.27 -14.55
CA SER A 728 29.34 10.97 -14.83
C SER A 728 29.92 11.95 -15.83
N PHE A 729 31.15 12.37 -15.61
CA PHE A 729 31.92 13.14 -16.58
C PHE A 729 32.82 12.21 -17.39
N ILE A 730 32.96 12.47 -18.69
CA ILE A 730 33.97 11.84 -19.54
C ILE A 730 34.56 12.90 -20.48
N ASP A 731 35.88 12.89 -20.66
CA ASP A 731 36.63 13.88 -21.45
C ASP A 731 37.06 13.37 -22.84
N LYS A 732 36.48 12.25 -23.30
CA LYS A 732 36.85 11.56 -24.54
C LYS A 732 35.67 11.29 -25.47
N ASN A 733 35.98 11.07 -26.74
CA ASN A 733 35.02 10.55 -27.72
C ASN A 733 34.60 9.13 -27.33
N CYS A 734 33.31 8.88 -27.25
CA CYS A 734 32.77 7.55 -26.95
C CYS A 734 31.31 7.46 -27.36
N VAL A 735 30.88 6.23 -27.62
CA VAL A 735 29.47 5.88 -27.83
C VAL A 735 28.94 5.23 -26.57
N PHE A 736 27.68 5.48 -26.25
CA PHE A 736 27.02 4.93 -25.07
C PHE A 736 25.67 4.34 -25.46
N LYS A 737 25.23 3.29 -24.75
CA LYS A 737 23.94 2.62 -25.01
C LYS A 737 22.74 3.44 -24.55
N ASN A 738 21.57 3.14 -25.11
CA ASN A 738 20.28 3.54 -24.57
C ASN A 738 20.13 3.11 -23.10
N GLY A 739 19.40 3.89 -22.30
CA GLY A 739 19.48 3.83 -20.84
C GLY A 739 20.44 4.87 -20.25
N ILE A 740 21.07 5.68 -21.11
CA ILE A 740 22.00 6.76 -20.75
C ILE A 740 21.68 7.97 -21.62
N TRP A 741 21.60 9.13 -21.00
CA TRP A 741 21.53 10.44 -21.61
C TRP A 741 22.93 11.06 -21.71
N GLY A 742 23.25 11.66 -22.86
CA GLY A 742 24.45 12.47 -23.04
C GLY A 742 24.12 13.96 -23.10
N ILE A 743 25.01 14.78 -22.56
CA ILE A 743 25.01 16.24 -22.67
C ILE A 743 26.39 16.70 -23.13
N THR A 744 26.46 17.39 -24.27
CA THR A 744 27.67 18.06 -24.78
C THR A 744 27.43 19.56 -24.87
N ALA A 745 28.47 20.33 -24.57
CA ALA A 745 28.49 21.79 -24.63
C ALA A 745 29.94 22.27 -24.65
N LYS A 746 30.16 23.58 -24.79
CA LYS A 746 31.48 24.20 -24.55
C LYS A 746 31.99 23.80 -23.16
N ILE A 747 33.29 23.53 -23.04
CA ILE A 747 33.88 22.90 -21.85
C ILE A 747 33.64 23.67 -20.55
N GLU A 748 33.58 25.01 -20.61
CA GLU A 748 33.29 25.85 -19.45
C GLU A 748 31.86 25.65 -18.96
N LEU A 749 30.86 25.80 -19.84
CA LEU A 749 29.46 25.53 -19.53
C LEU A 749 29.29 24.08 -19.07
N LEU A 750 29.92 23.12 -19.75
CA LEU A 750 29.81 21.70 -19.40
C LEU A 750 30.28 21.43 -17.96
N LYS A 751 31.37 22.07 -17.51
CA LYS A 751 31.85 21.93 -16.13
C LYS A 751 30.92 22.61 -15.13
N LEU A 752 30.31 23.75 -15.48
CA LEU A 752 29.29 24.39 -14.64
C LEU A 752 28.05 23.51 -14.49
N LEU A 753 27.54 22.97 -15.61
CA LEU A 753 26.42 22.03 -15.60
C LEU A 753 26.76 20.79 -14.79
N TYR A 754 27.98 20.26 -14.93
CA TYR A 754 28.42 19.11 -14.16
C TYR A 754 28.44 19.40 -12.65
N ALA A 755 28.94 20.57 -12.23
CA ALA A 755 28.92 21.01 -10.83
C ALA A 755 27.48 21.07 -10.26
N ILE A 756 26.54 21.58 -11.04
CA ILE A 756 25.11 21.61 -10.67
C ILE A 756 24.57 20.19 -10.56
N CYS A 757 24.76 19.37 -11.58
CA CYS A 757 24.19 18.02 -11.65
C CYS A 757 24.64 17.13 -10.48
N ILE A 758 25.90 17.22 -10.04
CA ILE A 758 26.40 16.40 -8.90
C ILE A 758 26.05 16.97 -7.51
N SER A 759 25.35 18.11 -7.45
CA SER A 759 25.00 18.75 -6.18
C SER A 759 23.81 18.07 -5.49
N LYS A 760 23.74 18.23 -4.17
CA LYS A 760 22.63 17.76 -3.34
C LYS A 760 21.31 18.45 -3.71
N VAL A 761 21.33 19.76 -3.97
CA VAL A 761 20.10 20.52 -4.34
C VAL A 761 19.52 20.04 -5.67
N TYR A 762 20.37 19.68 -6.63
CA TYR A 762 19.91 19.08 -7.89
C TYR A 762 19.29 17.71 -7.64
N THR A 763 19.96 16.84 -6.88
CA THR A 763 19.43 15.51 -6.54
C THR A 763 18.09 15.61 -5.78
N TYR A 764 17.97 16.57 -4.87
CA TYR A 764 16.73 16.91 -4.16
C TYR A 764 15.61 17.28 -5.14
N ASP A 765 15.85 18.23 -6.06
CA ASP A 765 14.83 18.66 -7.03
C ASP A 765 14.40 17.50 -7.93
N ILE A 766 15.34 16.71 -8.45
CA ILE A 766 15.03 15.54 -9.28
C ILE A 766 14.21 14.52 -8.49
N PHE A 767 14.56 14.21 -7.25
CA PHE A 767 13.75 13.30 -6.45
C PHE A 767 12.35 13.87 -6.19
N MET A 768 12.23 15.15 -5.87
CA MET A 768 10.96 15.79 -5.52
C MET A 768 10.06 16.15 -6.70
N THR A 769 10.55 16.07 -7.94
CA THR A 769 9.79 16.48 -9.12
C THR A 769 9.68 15.41 -10.20
N SER A 770 10.50 14.36 -10.14
CA SER A 770 10.44 13.28 -11.13
C SER A 770 9.18 12.43 -11.03
N CYS A 771 8.73 11.96 -12.19
CA CYS A 771 7.50 11.20 -12.35
C CYS A 771 7.62 9.74 -11.91
N SER A 772 8.84 9.20 -11.89
CA SER A 772 9.07 7.76 -11.81
C SER A 772 9.92 7.34 -10.61
N TRP A 773 10.91 8.14 -10.21
CA TRP A 773 11.78 7.80 -9.08
C TRP A 773 10.97 7.78 -7.78
N GLY A 774 10.93 6.63 -7.10
CA GLY A 774 10.15 6.45 -5.87
C GLY A 774 8.64 6.32 -6.06
N VAL A 775 8.16 6.21 -7.30
CA VAL A 775 6.72 6.03 -7.62
C VAL A 775 6.53 4.82 -8.53
N SER A 776 7.24 4.76 -9.65
CA SER A 776 7.05 3.79 -10.72
C SER A 776 7.78 2.46 -10.48
N THR A 777 7.38 1.42 -11.21
CA THR A 777 8.09 0.13 -11.31
C THR A 777 9.42 0.26 -12.04
N ARG A 778 9.55 1.25 -12.93
CA ARG A 778 10.78 1.59 -13.64
C ARG A 778 11.03 3.08 -13.42
N PRO A 779 12.04 3.47 -12.61
CA PRO A 779 12.32 4.86 -12.29
C PRO A 779 13.08 5.55 -13.43
N GLN A 780 12.55 5.45 -14.66
CA GLN A 780 13.15 6.10 -15.82
C GLN A 780 12.85 7.60 -15.75
N ILE A 781 13.89 8.42 -15.56
CA ILE A 781 13.81 9.88 -15.49
C ILE A 781 14.07 10.43 -16.90
N ARG A 782 13.14 11.24 -17.39
CA ARG A 782 13.20 11.86 -18.72
C ARG A 782 14.23 12.97 -18.75
N LEU A 783 14.92 13.09 -19.88
CA LEU A 783 15.94 14.11 -20.04
C LEU A 783 15.35 15.51 -20.07
N ASN A 784 14.47 15.80 -21.03
CA ASN A 784 14.03 17.16 -21.32
C ASN A 784 13.03 17.69 -20.29
N GLU A 785 12.04 16.87 -19.91
CA GLU A 785 10.97 17.29 -19.01
C GLU A 785 11.38 17.27 -17.53
N GLU A 786 12.45 16.55 -17.15
CA GLU A 786 12.85 16.36 -15.75
C GLU A 786 14.30 16.83 -15.53
N TYR A 787 15.32 16.09 -15.98
CA TYR A 787 16.73 16.45 -15.71
C TYR A 787 17.11 17.87 -16.18
N LEU A 788 16.81 18.21 -17.43
CA LEU A 788 17.14 19.52 -18.00
C LEU A 788 16.11 20.60 -17.66
N SER A 789 15.07 20.26 -16.88
CA SER A 789 14.06 21.20 -16.42
C SER A 789 14.51 22.00 -15.19
N PHE A 790 15.60 21.57 -14.54
CA PHE A 790 16.19 22.28 -13.41
C PHE A 790 16.58 23.71 -13.83
N PRO A 791 16.30 24.72 -12.98
CA PRO A 791 16.68 26.10 -13.26
C PRO A 791 18.19 26.29 -13.45
N PHE A 792 18.59 27.20 -14.33
CA PHE A 792 19.97 27.59 -14.52
C PHE A 792 20.14 29.06 -14.15
N ILE A 793 20.98 29.33 -13.14
CA ILE A 793 21.45 30.67 -12.80
C ILE A 793 22.86 30.83 -13.36
N GLU A 794 23.05 31.77 -14.27
CA GLU A 794 24.37 32.09 -14.83
C GLU A 794 25.27 32.68 -13.73
N PRO A 795 26.36 31.99 -13.31
CA PRO A 795 27.21 32.48 -12.23
C PRO A 795 27.99 33.71 -12.68
N LYS A 796 28.25 34.65 -11.76
CA LYS A 796 29.23 35.72 -11.99
C LYS A 796 30.62 35.12 -12.28
N ILE A 797 31.45 35.85 -13.02
CA ILE A 797 32.78 35.39 -13.48
C ILE A 797 33.64 34.78 -12.37
N GLU A 798 33.65 35.38 -11.18
CA GLU A 798 34.41 34.87 -10.03
C GLU A 798 33.91 33.49 -9.57
N LYS A 799 32.60 33.35 -9.39
CA LYS A 799 31.94 32.10 -8.98
C LYS A 799 32.06 31.02 -10.07
N GLN A 800 32.02 31.42 -11.35
CA GLN A 800 32.28 30.54 -12.49
C GLN A 800 33.70 29.95 -12.42
N LYS A 801 34.72 30.79 -12.22
CA LYS A 801 36.11 30.35 -12.07
C LYS A 801 36.29 29.43 -10.86
N GLU A 802 35.65 29.77 -9.73
CA GLU A 802 35.63 28.95 -8.52
C GLU A 802 35.07 27.55 -8.80
N LEU A 803 33.85 27.46 -9.34
CA LEU A 803 33.17 26.19 -9.63
C LEU A 803 33.95 25.32 -10.63
N ILE A 804 34.45 25.92 -11.71
CA ILE A 804 35.27 25.20 -12.69
C ILE A 804 36.56 24.68 -12.04
N GLY A 805 37.20 25.48 -11.19
CA GLY A 805 38.38 25.09 -10.42
C GLY A 805 38.11 23.93 -9.47
N LEU A 806 36.98 23.97 -8.75
CA LEU A 806 36.54 22.89 -7.87
C LEU A 806 36.24 21.61 -8.64
N VAL A 807 35.54 21.68 -9.78
CA VAL A 807 35.27 20.51 -10.64
C VAL A 807 36.56 19.88 -11.15
N ASN A 808 37.53 20.68 -11.59
CA ASN A 808 38.81 20.15 -12.03
C ASN A 808 39.51 19.39 -10.90
N LYS A 809 39.56 19.98 -9.68
CA LYS A 809 40.13 19.32 -8.50
C LYS A 809 39.35 18.06 -8.12
N PHE A 810 38.02 18.08 -8.25
CA PHE A 810 37.17 16.93 -7.94
C PHE A 810 37.40 15.76 -8.90
N LEU A 811 37.58 16.03 -10.20
CA LEU A 811 37.80 15.01 -11.22
C LEU A 811 39.24 14.45 -11.21
N GLN A 812 40.21 15.20 -10.68
CA GLN A 812 41.63 14.85 -10.77
C GLN A 812 41.97 13.51 -10.07
N PRO A 813 41.51 13.21 -8.84
CA PRO A 813 41.75 11.92 -8.20
C PRO A 813 41.26 10.73 -9.02
N PHE A 814 40.09 10.84 -9.65
CA PHE A 814 39.55 9.79 -10.54
C PHE A 814 40.47 9.56 -11.74
N LYS A 815 40.93 10.64 -12.38
CA LYS A 815 41.85 10.55 -13.52
C LYS A 815 43.17 9.92 -13.15
N ASP A 816 43.71 10.24 -11.98
CA ASP A 816 45.00 9.70 -11.53
C ASP A 816 44.89 8.26 -11.04
N TYR A 817 43.76 7.89 -10.43
CA TYR A 817 43.44 6.51 -10.06
C TYR A 817 43.48 5.59 -11.28
N TYR A 818 42.74 5.93 -12.35
CA TYR A 818 42.68 5.09 -13.55
C TYR A 818 43.92 5.16 -14.46
N LYS A 819 44.85 6.08 -14.20
CA LYS A 819 46.20 6.05 -14.83
C LYS A 819 47.12 5.02 -14.17
N LYS A 820 46.91 4.70 -12.90
CA LYS A 820 47.69 3.72 -12.13
C LYS A 820 46.95 2.39 -12.14
N PHE A 821 47.65 1.26 -12.27
CA PHE A 821 47.01 -0.05 -12.15
C PHE A 821 46.66 -0.29 -10.68
N THR A 822 45.49 0.19 -10.28
CA THR A 822 45.02 0.20 -8.89
C THR A 822 43.81 -0.72 -8.79
N LEU A 823 43.82 -1.64 -7.82
CA LEU A 823 42.67 -2.51 -7.50
C LEU A 823 41.63 -1.72 -6.70
N GLY A 824 40.35 -1.86 -7.03
CA GLY A 824 39.22 -1.20 -6.36
C GLY A 824 38.48 -0.16 -7.21
N GLU A 825 37.77 0.76 -6.56
CA GLU A 825 37.08 1.90 -7.18
C GLU A 825 37.65 3.22 -6.62
N PRO A 826 37.73 4.29 -7.43
CA PRO A 826 38.17 5.59 -6.95
C PRO A 826 37.17 6.19 -5.97
N GLU A 827 37.64 6.69 -4.83
CA GLU A 827 36.80 7.41 -3.87
C GLU A 827 36.65 8.89 -4.26
N ALA A 828 35.43 9.40 -4.16
CA ALA A 828 35.14 10.82 -4.33
C ALA A 828 35.71 11.64 -3.16
N ASP A 829 36.42 12.73 -3.46
CA ASP A 829 36.86 13.67 -2.43
C ASP A 829 35.65 14.41 -1.82
N LYS A 830 35.23 13.92 -0.65
CA LYS A 830 34.07 14.45 0.09
C LYS A 830 34.25 15.92 0.49
N ASN A 831 35.47 16.39 0.73
CA ASN A 831 35.73 17.77 1.10
C ASN A 831 35.57 18.70 -0.09
N ILE A 832 36.04 18.30 -1.27
CA ILE A 832 35.83 19.07 -2.50
C ILE A 832 34.35 19.05 -2.88
N LEU A 833 33.68 17.89 -2.80
CA LEU A 833 32.25 17.79 -3.07
C LEU A 833 31.43 18.68 -2.12
N LYS A 834 31.82 18.76 -0.84
CA LYS A 834 31.21 19.70 0.12
C LYS A 834 31.37 21.15 -0.35
N LYS A 835 32.58 21.57 -0.76
CA LYS A 835 32.81 22.92 -1.29
C LYS A 835 32.00 23.22 -2.54
N ILE A 836 31.84 22.24 -3.45
CA ILE A 836 30.95 22.37 -4.61
C ILE A 836 29.52 22.59 -4.14
N ASN A 837 29.03 21.78 -3.20
CA ASN A 837 27.68 21.93 -2.66
C ASN A 837 27.47 23.30 -1.98
N ASP A 838 28.44 23.78 -1.20
CA ASP A 838 28.38 25.10 -0.56
C ASP A 838 28.33 26.22 -1.62
N ALA A 839 29.20 26.16 -2.64
CA ALA A 839 29.20 27.15 -3.71
C ALA A 839 27.91 27.14 -4.56
N ILE A 840 27.31 25.96 -4.78
CA ILE A 840 26.02 25.82 -5.45
C ILE A 840 24.88 26.32 -4.54
N ASN A 841 24.90 26.00 -3.25
CA ASN A 841 23.92 26.52 -2.29
C ASN A 841 23.93 28.04 -2.25
N ASP A 842 25.12 28.67 -2.25
CA ASP A 842 25.25 30.12 -2.34
C ASP A 842 24.64 30.68 -3.65
N LEU A 843 24.95 30.03 -4.78
CA LEU A 843 24.46 30.45 -6.11
C LEU A 843 22.93 30.47 -6.17
N TYR A 844 22.27 29.51 -5.53
CA TYR A 844 20.82 29.41 -5.49
C TYR A 844 20.18 30.05 -4.24
N GLY A 845 20.98 30.67 -3.37
CA GLY A 845 20.51 31.30 -2.13
C GLY A 845 19.81 30.32 -1.19
N VAL A 846 20.37 29.12 -1.03
CA VAL A 846 19.84 28.05 -0.15
C VAL A 846 20.14 28.39 1.31
N LYS A 847 19.09 28.58 2.10
CA LYS A 847 19.14 28.92 3.53
C LYS A 847 19.44 27.69 4.39
N ASP A 848 19.84 27.90 5.65
CA ASP A 848 20.22 26.80 6.53
C ASP A 848 19.09 25.79 6.81
N TYR A 849 17.86 26.25 7.04
CA TYR A 849 16.73 25.32 7.18
C TYR A 849 16.43 24.58 5.86
N GLU A 850 16.64 25.21 4.70
CA GLU A 850 16.47 24.57 3.39
C GLU A 850 17.53 23.47 3.17
N LYS A 851 18.75 23.62 3.71
CA LYS A 851 19.76 22.55 3.74
C LYS A 851 19.28 21.36 4.58
N ASP A 852 18.67 21.63 5.73
CA ASP A 852 18.08 20.57 6.57
C ASP A 852 16.97 19.82 5.81
N LEU A 853 16.13 20.52 5.02
CA LEU A 853 15.10 19.89 4.16
C LEU A 853 15.72 19.00 3.07
N ILE A 854 16.76 19.50 2.39
CA ILE A 854 17.53 18.74 1.40
C ILE A 854 18.06 17.45 2.04
N ASP A 855 18.71 17.57 3.19
CA ASP A 855 19.27 16.42 3.91
C ASP A 855 18.17 15.43 4.33
N TYR A 856 17.00 15.90 4.80
CA TYR A 856 15.89 15.00 5.14
C TYR A 856 15.38 14.21 3.93
N VAL A 857 15.18 14.87 2.79
CA VAL A 857 14.73 14.18 1.59
C VAL A 857 15.75 13.16 1.11
N LEU A 858 17.04 13.51 1.16
CA LEU A 858 18.12 12.62 0.74
C LEU A 858 18.43 11.52 1.78
N ASP A 859 18.20 11.70 3.07
CA ASP A 859 18.56 10.67 4.07
C ASP A 859 17.35 9.89 4.60
N VAL A 860 16.13 10.40 4.36
CA VAL A 860 14.87 9.79 4.78
C VAL A 860 13.94 9.58 3.59
N SER A 861 13.38 10.64 2.99
CA SER A 861 12.24 10.52 2.05
C SER A 861 12.55 9.62 0.85
N ARG A 862 13.77 9.70 0.27
CA ARG A 862 14.17 8.87 -0.88
C ARG A 862 14.25 7.37 -0.60
N TYR A 863 14.17 6.94 0.65
CA TYR A 863 14.23 5.54 1.04
C TYR A 863 12.87 4.98 1.51
N GLN A 864 11.84 5.81 1.70
CA GLN A 864 10.57 5.41 2.29
C GLN A 864 9.73 4.43 1.42
N PHE A 865 10.13 4.19 0.17
CA PHE A 865 9.54 3.17 -0.71
C PHE A 865 10.40 1.90 -0.86
N GLN A 866 11.54 1.83 -0.14
CA GLN A 866 12.50 0.74 -0.22
C GLN A 866 12.53 -0.05 1.10
N GLU A 867 11.89 -1.22 1.10
CA GLU A 867 11.84 -2.13 2.27
C GLU A 867 13.24 -2.48 2.79
N SER A 868 14.18 -2.79 1.88
CA SER A 868 15.56 -3.17 2.24
C SER A 868 16.38 -2.06 2.88
N LYS A 869 15.87 -0.81 2.87
CA LYS A 869 16.52 0.36 3.46
C LYS A 869 15.74 0.96 4.62
N GLN A 870 14.68 0.32 5.10
CA GLN A 870 13.83 0.86 6.15
C GLN A 870 14.61 1.21 7.43
N GLU A 871 15.53 0.34 7.86
CA GLU A 871 16.39 0.58 9.02
C GLU A 871 17.22 1.87 8.93
N LYS A 872 17.53 2.34 7.70
CA LYS A 872 18.27 3.61 7.54
C LYS A 872 17.54 4.76 8.22
N PHE A 873 16.21 4.80 8.18
CA PHE A 873 15.46 5.94 8.69
C PHE A 873 14.58 5.63 9.90
N THR A 874 14.36 4.35 10.23
CA THR A 874 13.63 3.94 11.45
C THR A 874 14.53 3.45 12.58
N ARG A 875 15.86 3.54 12.44
CA ARG A 875 16.79 3.16 13.52
C ARG A 875 16.52 3.95 14.80
N ALA A 876 16.68 3.27 15.94
CA ALA A 876 16.59 3.87 17.26
C ALA A 876 17.74 4.86 17.50
N ILE A 877 17.44 5.98 18.17
CA ILE A 877 18.38 7.09 18.38
C ILE A 877 18.45 7.55 19.84
N HIS A 878 17.74 6.91 20.77
CA HIS A 878 17.81 7.24 22.20
C HIS A 878 19.24 7.23 22.78
N LYS A 879 20.18 6.52 22.14
CA LYS A 879 21.60 6.52 22.55
C LYS A 879 22.44 7.62 21.88
N ASP A 880 21.92 8.29 20.85
CA ASP A 880 22.61 9.34 20.10
C ASP A 880 22.21 10.73 20.62
N LEU A 881 22.72 11.06 21.81
CA LEU A 881 22.42 12.34 22.48
C LEU A 881 22.81 13.57 21.63
N PRO A 882 23.98 13.63 20.96
CA PRO A 882 24.34 14.77 20.11
C PRO A 882 23.36 14.98 18.94
N PHE A 883 22.74 13.91 18.42
CA PHE A 883 21.71 14.03 17.41
C PHE A 883 20.44 14.70 17.96
N LEU A 884 20.01 14.33 19.17
CA LEU A 884 18.86 14.95 19.85
C LEU A 884 19.13 16.42 20.22
N GLU A 885 20.35 16.75 20.63
CA GLU A 885 20.76 18.14 20.89
C GLU A 885 20.62 19.01 19.64
N LYS A 886 20.96 18.51 18.44
CA LYS A 886 20.82 19.27 17.18
C LYS A 886 19.37 19.59 16.83
N TYR A 887 18.43 18.72 17.22
CA TYR A 887 16.99 18.98 17.08
C TYR A 887 16.55 20.07 18.07
N ALA A 888 16.91 19.92 19.35
CA ALA A 888 16.58 20.87 20.41
C ALA A 888 17.18 22.28 20.17
N ASP A 889 18.38 22.36 19.59
CA ASP A 889 19.07 23.61 19.21
C ASP A 889 18.23 24.47 18.24
N VAL A 890 17.43 23.85 17.35
CA VAL A 890 16.53 24.60 16.45
C VAL A 890 15.49 25.37 17.26
N PHE A 891 14.88 24.74 18.26
CA PHE A 891 13.92 25.39 19.15
C PHE A 891 14.56 26.52 19.95
N LEU A 892 15.74 26.29 20.56
CA LEU A 892 16.44 27.34 21.31
C LEU A 892 16.71 28.56 20.43
N LYS A 893 17.21 28.36 19.22
CA LYS A 893 17.51 29.45 18.27
C LYS A 893 16.27 30.19 17.81
N GLU A 894 15.15 29.50 17.62
CA GLU A 894 13.94 30.12 17.08
C GLU A 894 13.12 30.83 18.14
N PHE A 895 13.02 30.26 19.34
CA PHE A 895 12.24 30.87 20.41
C PHE A 895 13.00 31.97 21.14
N SER A 896 14.34 31.90 21.25
CA SER A 896 15.14 33.01 21.82
C SER A 896 15.06 34.32 21.01
N LYS A 897 14.66 34.24 19.73
CA LYS A 897 14.37 35.42 18.90
C LYS A 897 13.03 36.08 19.23
N ILE A 898 12.10 35.32 19.78
CA ILE A 898 10.73 35.75 20.08
C ILE A 898 10.63 36.19 21.54
N TYR A 899 11.13 35.36 22.46
CA TYR A 899 11.09 35.60 23.89
C TYR A 899 12.46 36.12 24.35
N THR A 900 12.63 37.45 24.30
CA THR A 900 13.90 38.11 24.68
C THR A 900 14.09 38.22 26.20
N ASP A 901 12.99 38.24 26.95
CA ASP A 901 12.97 38.48 28.39
C ASP A 901 12.76 37.18 29.20
N GLU A 902 12.65 36.04 28.52
CA GLU A 902 12.51 34.72 29.14
C GLU A 902 13.62 33.78 28.68
N TYR A 903 13.96 32.81 29.54
CA TYR A 903 14.98 31.81 29.28
C TYR A 903 14.33 30.44 29.06
N ILE A 904 14.70 29.78 27.97
CA ILE A 904 14.23 28.44 27.65
C ILE A 904 15.25 27.40 28.08
N GLN A 905 14.77 26.39 28.81
CA GLN A 905 15.50 25.16 29.09
C GLN A 905 14.77 23.99 28.45
N ILE A 906 15.53 23.08 27.83
CA ILE A 906 15.00 21.87 27.20
C ILE A 906 15.45 20.67 28.01
N GLU A 907 14.49 19.93 28.57
CA GLU A 907 14.71 18.62 29.17
C GLU A 907 14.50 17.53 28.12
N VAL A 908 15.54 16.75 27.81
CA VAL A 908 15.47 15.65 26.85
C VAL A 908 15.43 14.31 27.59
N TYR A 909 14.39 13.52 27.33
CA TYR A 909 14.16 12.18 27.89
C TYR A 909 14.32 11.13 26.78
N PRO A 910 15.52 10.53 26.62
CA PRO A 910 15.79 9.56 25.58
C PRO A 910 15.39 8.13 26.01
N LEU A 911 14.11 7.80 25.89
CA LEU A 911 13.58 6.51 26.34
C LEU A 911 13.65 5.45 25.22
N GLU A 912 13.46 4.18 25.60
CA GLU A 912 13.64 3.06 24.68
C GLU A 912 12.53 3.02 23.62
N HIS A 913 11.25 3.17 24.01
CA HIS A 913 10.13 3.08 23.07
C HIS A 913 9.77 4.42 22.43
N PHE A 914 10.00 5.53 23.13
CA PHE A 914 9.77 6.89 22.62
C PHE A 914 10.79 7.87 23.17
N ILE A 915 10.80 9.09 22.64
CA ILE A 915 11.60 10.19 23.17
C ILE A 915 10.64 11.31 23.55
N ALA A 916 10.91 11.98 24.66
CA ALA A 916 10.15 13.15 25.06
C ALA A 916 11.09 14.35 25.25
N MET A 917 10.65 15.52 24.82
CA MET A 917 11.32 16.79 25.08
C MET A 917 10.34 17.74 25.75
N ASN A 918 10.76 18.33 26.86
CA ASN A 918 9.99 19.33 27.59
C ASN A 918 10.70 20.69 27.49
N PHE A 919 9.99 21.72 27.08
CA PHE A 919 10.50 23.05 26.80
C PHE A 919 9.94 24.01 27.84
N VAL A 920 10.77 24.40 28.82
CA VAL A 920 10.35 25.15 30.00
C VAL A 920 10.83 26.59 29.90
N PHE A 921 9.90 27.53 30.11
CA PHE A 921 10.18 28.97 30.13
C PHE A 921 10.39 29.45 31.57
N TYR A 922 11.43 30.27 31.76
CA TYR A 922 11.77 30.90 33.04
C TYR A 922 11.93 32.40 32.89
N LYS A 923 11.34 33.16 33.83
CA LYS A 923 11.45 34.62 33.87
C LYS A 923 12.81 35.15 34.32
N GLU A 924 13.59 34.32 35.02
CA GLU A 924 14.91 34.67 35.52
C GLU A 924 15.95 33.67 35.01
N LYS A 925 17.15 34.17 34.71
CA LYS A 925 18.29 33.34 34.32
C LYS A 925 18.70 32.49 35.52
N ARG A 926 18.16 31.28 35.62
CA ARG A 926 18.70 30.29 36.57
C ARG A 926 20.18 30.07 36.25
N ASN A 927 21.02 29.87 37.28
CA ASN A 927 22.40 29.38 37.15
C ASN A 927 22.39 27.94 36.60
N LEU A 928 21.97 27.80 35.35
CA LEU A 928 21.94 26.54 34.62
C LEU A 928 23.14 26.56 33.69
N ASP A 929 24.12 25.69 33.95
CA ASP A 929 25.33 25.58 33.13
C ASP A 929 25.03 25.18 31.67
N LYS A 930 23.82 24.68 31.37
CA LYS A 930 23.38 24.26 30.03
C LYS A 930 21.88 24.50 29.78
N SER A 931 21.55 25.03 28.59
CA SER A 931 20.16 25.19 28.11
C SER A 931 19.49 23.89 27.68
N ILE A 932 20.25 22.83 27.40
CA ILE A 932 19.76 21.49 27.08
C ILE A 932 20.28 20.55 28.16
N ILE A 933 19.39 19.80 28.81
CA ILE A 933 19.72 18.86 29.89
C ILE A 933 19.10 17.48 29.66
N PHE A 934 19.77 16.46 30.21
CA PHE A 934 19.33 15.06 30.19
C PHE A 934 19.10 14.59 31.63
N PRO A 935 17.86 14.60 32.15
CA PRO A 935 17.59 14.22 33.54
C PRO A 935 18.02 12.78 33.84
N THR A 936 18.86 12.58 34.87
CA THR A 936 19.47 11.28 35.20
C THR A 936 18.57 10.31 35.95
N ASP A 937 17.52 10.82 36.61
CA ASP A 937 16.85 10.09 37.69
C ASP A 937 15.61 9.30 37.23
N LYS A 938 15.33 9.29 35.91
CA LYS A 938 14.00 8.92 35.40
C LYS A 938 14.12 8.14 34.09
N LYS A 939 14.08 6.81 34.19
CA LYS A 939 14.04 5.88 33.03
C LYS A 939 12.68 5.21 32.84
N ASP A 940 11.75 5.35 33.80
CA ASP A 940 10.42 4.78 33.68
C ASP A 940 9.53 5.65 32.78
N GLU A 941 9.15 5.08 31.64
CA GLU A 941 8.24 5.67 30.65
C GLU A 941 6.91 6.08 31.26
N THR A 942 6.38 5.28 32.19
CA THR A 942 5.10 5.57 32.85
C THR A 942 5.19 6.80 33.74
N ALA A 943 6.27 6.91 34.53
CA ALA A 943 6.49 8.05 35.40
C ALA A 943 6.71 9.35 34.62
N ILE A 944 7.42 9.30 33.48
CA ILE A 944 7.69 10.47 32.65
C ILE A 944 6.42 10.97 31.98
N LEU A 945 5.60 10.08 31.41
CA LEU A 945 4.32 10.45 30.81
C LEU A 945 3.39 11.13 31.82
N LYS A 946 3.25 10.53 33.01
CA LYS A 946 2.44 11.13 34.09
C LYS A 946 2.92 12.51 34.50
N ARG A 947 4.24 12.75 34.50
CA ARG A 947 4.83 14.05 34.85
C ARG A 947 4.62 15.09 33.76
N LEU A 948 4.89 14.74 32.51
CA LEU A 948 4.86 15.68 31.40
C LEU A 948 3.44 16.05 31.01
N ALA A 949 2.50 15.13 31.19
CA ALA A 949 1.13 15.31 30.81
C ALA A 949 0.23 14.82 31.95
N ASN A 950 0.08 15.64 32.99
CA ASN A 950 -0.72 15.32 34.18
C ASN A 950 -2.17 14.89 33.82
N ASN A 951 -2.66 15.28 32.64
CA ASN A 951 -3.99 14.99 32.12
C ASN A 951 -4.04 13.86 31.05
N LEU A 952 -2.91 13.36 30.53
CA LEU A 952 -2.88 12.25 29.57
C LEU A 952 -2.58 10.91 30.25
N SER A 953 -3.55 10.01 30.26
CA SER A 953 -3.32 8.62 30.67
C SER A 953 -2.60 7.82 29.56
N ILE A 954 -1.86 6.78 29.95
CA ILE A 954 -1.25 5.85 28.98
C ILE A 954 -2.30 5.28 28.03
N SER A 955 -3.47 4.92 28.54
CA SER A 955 -4.59 4.41 27.74
C SER A 955 -5.11 5.40 26.70
N GLN A 956 -5.04 6.71 26.96
CA GLN A 956 -5.42 7.73 25.98
C GLN A 956 -4.41 7.81 24.84
N ILE A 957 -3.11 7.74 25.14
CA ILE A 957 -2.06 7.83 24.12
C ILE A 957 -1.83 6.52 23.35
N THR A 958 -2.42 5.41 23.80
CA THR A 958 -2.34 4.09 23.15
C THR A 958 -3.70 3.58 22.70
N ASN A 959 -4.72 4.45 22.69
CA ASN A 959 -6.10 4.07 22.37
C ASN A 959 -6.17 3.43 20.97
N SER A 960 -6.74 2.23 20.90
CA SER A 960 -6.93 1.49 19.65
C SER A 960 -8.19 1.90 18.90
N GLU A 961 -9.14 2.61 19.55
CA GLU A 961 -10.38 3.13 18.97
C GLU A 961 -10.21 4.55 18.38
N ASP A 962 -9.26 5.34 18.91
CA ASP A 962 -9.00 6.71 18.49
C ASP A 962 -7.58 6.85 17.93
N PHE A 963 -7.45 6.70 16.61
CA PHE A 963 -6.18 6.90 15.91
C PHE A 963 -5.58 8.27 16.15
N SER A 964 -6.42 9.29 16.43
CA SER A 964 -5.97 10.66 16.64
C SER A 964 -5.24 10.87 17.98
N LYS A 965 -5.12 9.81 18.78
CA LYS A 965 -4.41 9.84 20.07
C LYS A 965 -3.36 8.75 20.19
N ASN A 966 -3.21 7.86 19.20
CA ASN A 966 -2.29 6.73 19.30
C ASN A 966 -0.85 7.13 18.91
N LEU A 967 0.06 7.27 19.90
CA LEU A 967 1.45 7.71 19.69
C LEU A 967 2.20 6.89 18.62
N PHE A 968 1.94 5.58 18.56
CA PHE A 968 2.65 4.68 17.67
C PHE A 968 2.05 4.64 16.25
N VAL A 969 0.86 5.25 16.07
CA VAL A 969 0.24 5.49 14.76
C VAL A 969 0.49 6.93 14.28
N GLN A 970 0.26 7.94 15.12
CA GLN A 970 0.45 9.35 14.76
C GLN A 970 1.92 9.76 14.67
N LYS A 971 2.77 9.12 15.48
CA LYS A 971 4.20 9.41 15.63
C LYS A 971 4.57 10.73 16.27
N ASP A 972 3.62 11.50 16.78
CA ASP A 972 3.90 12.66 17.61
C ASP A 972 2.71 13.02 18.51
N ILE A 973 3.01 13.42 19.73
CA ILE A 973 2.08 14.01 20.69
C ILE A 973 2.72 15.30 21.17
N LYS A 974 1.93 16.37 21.20
CA LYS A 974 2.35 17.69 21.67
C LYS A 974 1.34 18.18 22.69
N GLY A 975 1.80 18.90 23.69
CA GLY A 975 0.91 19.50 24.68
C GLY A 975 1.53 20.70 25.35
N PHE A 976 0.67 21.51 25.95
CA PHE A 976 1.00 22.77 26.60
C PHE A 976 0.67 22.68 28.08
N GLU A 977 1.49 23.33 28.89
CA GLU A 977 1.37 23.53 30.33
C GLU A 977 1.60 25.01 30.61
N LYS A 978 1.26 25.48 31.81
CA LYS A 978 1.27 26.91 32.16
C LYS A 978 2.56 27.66 31.79
N ASN A 979 3.72 27.02 31.90
CA ASN A 979 5.03 27.62 31.60
C ASN A 979 5.93 26.70 30.77
N SER A 980 5.36 25.71 30.08
CA SER A 980 6.12 24.79 29.25
C SER A 980 5.27 24.17 28.17
N PHE A 981 5.89 23.62 27.14
CA PHE A 981 5.24 22.68 26.24
C PHE A 981 6.12 21.44 26.08
N TYR A 982 5.54 20.34 25.64
CA TYR A 982 6.26 19.09 25.43
C TYR A 982 5.99 18.49 24.06
N ILE A 983 6.96 17.71 23.58
CA ILE A 983 6.89 16.94 22.34
C ILE A 983 7.31 15.51 22.66
N ILE A 984 6.46 14.54 22.32
CA ILE A 984 6.69 13.11 22.51
C ILE A 984 6.58 12.44 21.15
N LYS A 985 7.60 11.68 20.72
CA LYS A 985 7.61 10.98 19.42
C LYS A 985 8.28 9.61 19.53
N PRO A 986 7.99 8.67 18.62
CA PRO A 986 8.70 7.40 18.55
C PRO A 986 10.21 7.58 18.47
N ASN A 987 10.92 6.60 19.00
CA ASN A 987 12.38 6.53 18.95
C ASN A 987 12.86 6.08 17.56
N GLU A 988 12.62 6.91 16.54
CA GLU A 988 13.01 6.67 15.14
C GLU A 988 13.77 7.89 14.59
N TYR A 989 14.91 7.65 13.92
CA TYR A 989 15.74 8.71 13.31
C TYR A 989 14.94 9.74 12.49
N LYS A 990 13.99 9.29 11.67
CA LYS A 990 13.16 10.20 10.86
C LYS A 990 12.33 11.18 11.67
N CYS A 991 11.85 10.81 12.86
CA CYS A 991 10.94 11.63 13.66
C CYS A 991 11.67 12.81 14.35
N TRP A 992 12.98 12.68 14.52
CA TRP A 992 13.84 13.61 15.26
C TRP A 992 14.93 14.23 14.38
N HIS A 993 14.83 14.08 13.05
CA HIS A 993 15.71 14.78 12.14
C HIS A 993 15.58 16.30 12.31
N ARG A 994 16.68 17.04 12.14
CA ARG A 994 16.70 18.50 12.32
C ARG A 994 15.68 19.24 11.43
N ALA A 995 15.40 18.71 10.23
CA ALA A 995 14.31 19.16 9.38
C ALA A 995 12.93 19.10 10.04
N MET A 996 12.67 18.05 10.83
CA MET A 996 11.42 17.90 11.57
C MET A 996 11.26 18.99 12.62
N ALA A 997 12.35 19.37 13.30
CA ALA A 997 12.32 20.45 14.28
C ALA A 997 11.76 21.75 13.69
N TRP A 998 12.07 22.09 12.43
CA TRP A 998 11.52 23.28 11.76
C TRP A 998 10.00 23.19 11.56
N TYR A 999 9.48 22.00 11.21
CA TYR A 999 8.04 21.77 11.12
C TYR A 999 7.36 21.87 12.49
N ASP A 1000 7.97 21.28 13.52
CA ASP A 1000 7.41 21.32 14.86
C ASP A 1000 7.45 22.73 15.46
N VAL A 1001 8.51 23.49 15.21
CA VAL A 1001 8.59 24.90 15.60
C VAL A 1001 7.47 25.70 14.94
N ALA A 1002 7.24 25.52 13.64
CA ALA A 1002 6.16 26.22 12.94
C ALA A 1002 4.78 25.90 13.54
N GLU A 1003 4.50 24.62 13.80
CA GLU A 1003 3.22 24.17 14.39
C GLU A 1003 3.03 24.71 15.83
N ILE A 1004 4.08 24.69 16.66
CA ILE A 1004 3.98 25.23 18.03
C ILE A 1004 3.82 26.75 18.01
N LYS A 1005 4.53 27.48 17.14
CA LYS A 1005 4.37 28.94 17.00
C LYS A 1005 2.94 29.30 16.60
N GLU A 1006 2.39 28.61 15.60
CA GLU A 1006 1.00 28.82 15.16
C GLU A 1006 0.00 28.56 16.30
N ALA A 1007 0.18 27.48 17.06
CA ALA A 1007 -0.68 27.17 18.20
C ALA A 1007 -0.63 28.26 19.30
N ILE A 1008 0.56 28.77 19.62
CA ILE A 1008 0.74 29.86 20.58
C ILE A 1008 0.09 31.15 20.06
N GLU A 1009 0.34 31.51 18.81
CA GLU A 1009 -0.23 32.72 18.18
C GLU A 1009 -1.77 32.69 18.18
N ILE A 1010 -2.38 31.55 17.86
CA ILE A 1010 -3.84 31.37 17.91
C ILE A 1010 -4.37 31.56 19.34
N ALA A 1011 -3.70 30.97 20.33
CA ALA A 1011 -4.09 31.10 21.74
C ALA A 1011 -4.00 32.56 22.21
N GLU A 1012 -2.91 33.27 21.89
CA GLU A 1012 -2.75 34.69 22.22
C GLU A 1012 -3.82 35.57 21.56
N ILE A 1013 -4.16 35.30 20.29
CA ILE A 1013 -5.24 36.01 19.58
C ILE A 1013 -6.59 35.76 20.24
N ASN A 1014 -6.88 34.54 20.66
CA ASN A 1014 -8.14 34.19 21.33
C ASN A 1014 -8.26 34.88 22.70
N HIS A 1015 -7.17 34.89 23.47
CA HIS A 1015 -7.07 35.62 24.73
C HIS A 1015 -7.33 37.11 24.54
N LEU A 1016 -6.70 37.74 23.54
CA LEU A 1016 -6.92 39.15 23.20
C LEU A 1016 -8.37 39.46 22.77
N LYS A 1017 -9.08 38.47 22.20
CA LYS A 1017 -10.50 38.59 21.81
C LYS A 1017 -11.48 38.31 22.95
N GLY A 1018 -11.00 38.01 24.16
CA GLY A 1018 -11.85 37.68 25.31
C GLY A 1018 -12.63 36.38 25.14
N VAL A 1019 -12.19 35.50 24.23
CA VAL A 1019 -12.70 34.13 24.12
C VAL A 1019 -12.02 33.33 25.23
N PRO A 1020 -12.75 32.57 26.08
CA PRO A 1020 -12.12 31.73 27.10
C PRO A 1020 -11.08 30.81 26.46
N ASP A 1021 -9.92 30.70 27.09
CA ASP A 1021 -8.87 29.77 26.67
C ASP A 1021 -9.40 28.32 26.82
N GLU A 1022 -9.85 27.71 25.73
CA GLU A 1022 -10.07 26.27 25.63
C GLU A 1022 -8.75 25.58 25.23
N PHE A 1023 -7.76 25.56 26.14
CA PHE A 1023 -6.54 24.76 25.98
C PHE A 1023 -6.15 24.06 27.28
#